data_AF-A0A1Y1V954-F1
#
_entry.id   AF-A0A1Y1V954-F1
#
_cell.length_a   1.000
_cell.length_b   1.000
_cell.length_c   1.000
_cell.angle_alpha   90.00
_cell.angle_beta   90.00
_cell.angle_gamma   90.00
#
_symmetry.space_group_name_H-M   'P 1'
#
loop_
_entity.id
_entity.type
_entity.pdbx_description
1 polymer ?
#
loop_
_entity_poly.entity_id
_entity_poly.type
_entity_poly.pdbx_seq_one_letter_code
_entity_poly.pdbx_strand_id
1 'polypeptide(L)'
;MKFSKALFLSSLAYASAKKLQYLGVNESSGEFGEGNLPGVYNKHYIYPDVKAIETTIEQGMNAFRICNRWERLQHELFGEFNEFDITEFKKVVDATTAKGAIAIIDPHNYARYNNKLIGSEDVPIEAFVDFWTRLAEIFKDNENVWFGLVNEPHDMETDDWFKAARAAVDGIRSTGAKNNILIPGNGWTGAWSWGKEAWYGEANADVALRYFSSEDENILFEVHQYFDKDYSGTGDQCVQRPCQNLFKEFVEWLKTNNLKGWIGEIGSYLTDECRECVQESIEYLQENNEYVLGTLWWAAGPWWGHNAMSIEPNAEKAFPGQMAWLKPYLPGPSELTEVPTFINKKVYCEGCVVTGTGGDGSLWGWENEKSCEIDIETCGYNSGTSIDNGNTSTEKTYCKGCVVTGTGGDGSLWGWEDEKSCEIDVKNCESEQSGESNNNSKKLQYLGVNESSGEFGEGNLPGVYNKHYIYPDVKAIETTIEQGMNAFRICNRWERLQHELFGEFNEFDITEFKKVVDATTAKGAIAIIDPHNYARYNNKLIGSEDVPIEAFVDFWTRLAEIFKDNENVWFGLVNEPHDMETDDWFKAARAAVDGIRSTGAKNNILIPGNGWTGAWSWGKEAWYGEANADVALRYFSSEDENILFEVHQYFDKDYSGTGDQCVQRPCQNLFKEFVEWLKTNNLKGWIGEIGSYLTDECRECVQESIEYLQENNEYVLGTLWWAAGPWWGHNAMSIEPNAEKAFPGQMAWLKPYLPGPSELTEVPTFINKKVYCEGCVVTGTGGDGSLWGWENEKSCEIDIETCGYNSGTSIDNGNTSTEKTYCKGCVVTGTGGDGSLWGWEDEKSCEIDVKKCETVDECWSEALGYKCCSHCVAILEDQDGAWGSENGEWCGIQNECTMKIEQCWSMKYGYPCCEDCQLYLEDESGAWGVLNYDWCGIPSSCKA
;
A
#
# COMPACT_ATOMS: atom_id res chain seq x y z
N MET A 1 -58.14 23.04 -53.08
CA MET A 1 -56.93 23.34 -52.31
C MET A 1 -57.04 22.71 -50.92
N LYS A 2 -56.19 21.73 -50.60
CA LYS A 2 -55.72 21.41 -49.24
C LYS A 2 -54.32 20.82 -49.42
N PHE A 3 -53.33 21.30 -48.66
CA PHE A 3 -51.99 20.70 -48.68
C PHE A 3 -52.00 19.41 -47.86
N SER A 4 -51.26 18.40 -48.32
CA SER A 4 -50.87 17.25 -47.50
C SER A 4 -49.39 17.37 -47.19
N LYS A 5 -49.00 17.12 -45.94
CA LYS A 5 -47.59 16.90 -45.60
C LYS A 5 -47.14 15.57 -46.21
N ALA A 6 -45.91 15.53 -46.70
CA ALA A 6 -45.16 14.30 -46.92
C ALA A 6 -43.92 14.38 -46.03
N LEU A 7 -43.69 13.39 -45.17
CA LEU A 7 -42.42 13.24 -44.48
C LEU A 7 -41.45 12.52 -45.42
N PHE A 8 -40.26 13.08 -45.60
CA PHE A 8 -39.11 12.30 -46.03
C PHE A 8 -38.51 11.62 -44.80
N LEU A 9 -38.40 10.30 -44.83
CA LEU A 9 -37.59 9.53 -43.91
C LEU A 9 -36.24 9.26 -44.58
N SER A 10 -35.24 10.08 -44.26
CA SER A 10 -33.84 9.83 -44.62
C SER A 10 -33.20 8.95 -43.54
N SER A 11 -33.08 7.65 -43.80
CA SER A 11 -32.35 6.72 -42.93
C SER A 11 -30.85 6.98 -43.01
N LEU A 12 -30.34 7.82 -42.12
CA LEU A 12 -28.90 7.89 -41.83
C LEU A 12 -28.49 6.60 -41.13
N ALA A 13 -27.91 5.68 -41.89
CA ALA A 13 -27.14 4.59 -41.31
C ALA A 13 -25.82 5.19 -40.83
N TYR A 14 -25.68 5.37 -39.52
CA TYR A 14 -24.39 5.67 -38.90
C TYR A 14 -23.48 4.47 -39.14
N ALA A 15 -22.51 4.61 -40.05
CA ALA A 15 -21.36 3.74 -40.07
C ALA A 15 -20.54 4.06 -38.81
N SER A 16 -20.55 3.16 -37.83
CA SER A 16 -19.67 3.25 -36.67
C SER A 16 -18.22 3.25 -37.19
N ALA A 17 -17.45 4.26 -36.82
CA ALA A 17 -16.01 4.29 -37.10
C ALA A 17 -15.36 3.05 -36.48
N LYS A 18 -14.48 2.40 -37.23
CA LYS A 18 -13.73 1.25 -36.72
C LYS A 18 -12.68 1.79 -35.73
N LYS A 19 -12.70 1.29 -34.49
CA LYS A 19 -11.70 1.61 -33.47
C LYS A 19 -10.28 1.25 -33.94
N LEU A 20 -9.26 1.83 -33.29
CA LEU A 20 -7.88 1.37 -33.41
C LEU A 20 -7.80 -0.11 -33.03
N GLN A 21 -6.79 -0.83 -33.54
CA GLN A 21 -6.60 -2.23 -33.15
C GLN A 21 -6.07 -2.32 -31.71
N TYR A 22 -5.26 -1.34 -31.31
CA TYR A 22 -4.71 -1.24 -29.97
C TYR A 22 -4.88 0.17 -29.37
N LEU A 23 -5.24 0.23 -28.10
CA LEU A 23 -5.19 1.43 -27.26
C LEU A 23 -4.82 0.96 -25.85
N GLY A 24 -3.86 1.66 -25.24
CA GLY A 24 -3.12 1.14 -24.10
C GLY A 24 -2.34 2.22 -23.35
N VAL A 25 -1.38 1.79 -22.54
CA VAL A 25 -0.57 2.68 -21.70
C VAL A 25 0.88 2.21 -21.59
N ASN A 26 1.78 3.13 -21.27
CA ASN A 26 3.17 2.85 -20.90
C ASN A 26 3.24 2.55 -19.40
N GLU A 27 3.70 1.37 -19.05
CA GLU A 27 3.88 0.87 -17.68
C GLU A 27 5.32 1.17 -17.24
N SER A 28 5.48 2.35 -16.64
CA SER A 28 6.76 2.99 -16.33
C SER A 28 7.12 2.80 -14.86
N SER A 29 8.33 2.29 -14.61
CA SER A 29 8.97 2.15 -13.29
C SER A 29 10.34 1.44 -13.38
N GLY A 30 10.51 0.49 -14.30
CA GLY A 30 11.70 -0.35 -14.43
C GLY A 30 12.92 0.39 -14.98
N GLU A 31 12.70 1.59 -15.50
CA GLU A 31 13.67 2.51 -16.07
C GLU A 31 14.14 3.64 -15.13
N PHE A 32 13.44 3.87 -14.02
CA PHE A 32 13.68 5.01 -13.11
C PHE A 32 15.08 5.02 -12.47
N GLY A 33 15.46 6.13 -11.83
CA GLY A 33 16.72 6.23 -11.08
C GLY A 33 17.98 6.24 -11.94
N GLU A 34 17.97 6.98 -13.06
CA GLU A 34 19.00 6.97 -14.11
C GLU A 34 20.44 7.22 -13.62
N GLY A 35 20.61 7.98 -12.53
CA GLY A 35 21.93 8.23 -11.93
C GLY A 35 22.52 7.03 -11.18
N ASN A 36 21.76 5.95 -10.98
CA ASN A 36 22.14 4.77 -10.22
C ASN A 36 21.90 3.50 -11.05
N LEU A 37 22.88 3.15 -11.89
CA LEU A 37 22.85 1.98 -12.77
C LEU A 37 23.90 0.94 -12.31
N PRO A 38 23.57 -0.36 -12.19
CA PRO A 38 22.23 -0.94 -12.36
C PRO A 38 21.24 -0.49 -11.28
N GLY A 39 21.72 -0.06 -10.12
CA GLY A 39 20.89 0.45 -9.02
C GLY A 39 20.53 -0.62 -8.00
N VAL A 40 19.35 -0.46 -7.37
CA VAL A 40 18.85 -1.34 -6.31
C VAL A 40 17.31 -1.37 -6.41
N TYR A 41 16.75 -2.57 -6.51
CA TYR A 41 15.30 -2.81 -6.56
C TYR A 41 14.60 -2.34 -5.27
N ASN A 42 13.35 -1.88 -5.37
CA ASN A 42 12.60 -1.22 -4.30
C ASN A 42 13.28 0.03 -3.70
N LYS A 43 14.26 0.63 -4.41
CA LYS A 43 14.88 1.90 -4.02
C LYS A 43 15.09 2.85 -5.21
N HIS A 44 15.76 2.38 -6.25
CA HIS A 44 16.06 3.17 -7.44
C HIS A 44 15.11 2.85 -8.60
N TYR A 45 14.43 1.71 -8.56
CA TYR A 45 13.40 1.26 -9.51
C TYR A 45 12.56 0.13 -8.91
N ILE A 46 11.45 -0.18 -9.58
CA ILE A 46 10.56 -1.33 -9.34
C ILE A 46 10.01 -1.81 -10.70
N TYR A 47 9.34 -2.97 -10.78
CA TYR A 47 8.58 -3.36 -11.99
C TYR A 47 7.06 -3.18 -11.77
N PRO A 48 6.26 -3.00 -12.85
CA PRO A 48 4.83 -2.65 -12.73
C PRO A 48 3.96 -3.69 -12.00
N ASP A 49 2.89 -3.24 -11.32
CA ASP A 49 1.93 -4.16 -10.69
C ASP A 49 1.00 -4.79 -11.73
N VAL A 50 1.07 -6.12 -11.81
CA VAL A 50 0.16 -6.95 -12.61
C VAL A 50 -1.32 -6.67 -12.29
N LYS A 51 -1.69 -6.32 -11.05
CA LYS A 51 -3.08 -5.99 -10.69
C LYS A 51 -3.55 -4.65 -11.24
N ALA A 52 -2.65 -3.66 -11.37
CA ALA A 52 -2.94 -2.39 -12.03
C ALA A 52 -3.20 -2.64 -13.51
N ILE A 53 -2.28 -3.35 -14.18
CA ILE A 53 -2.42 -3.80 -15.58
C ILE A 53 -3.74 -4.56 -15.79
N GLU A 54 -4.07 -5.54 -14.93
CA GLU A 54 -5.33 -6.30 -15.01
C GLU A 54 -6.57 -5.39 -14.88
N THR A 55 -6.55 -4.40 -13.99
CA THR A 55 -7.64 -3.43 -13.81
C THR A 55 -7.77 -2.50 -15.03
N THR A 56 -6.66 -2.15 -15.66
CA THR A 56 -6.62 -1.38 -16.92
C THR A 56 -7.12 -2.21 -18.11
N ILE A 57 -6.87 -3.52 -18.12
CA ILE A 57 -7.47 -4.47 -19.08
C ILE A 57 -8.99 -4.59 -18.88
N GLU A 58 -9.49 -4.68 -17.64
CA GLU A 58 -10.94 -4.72 -17.34
C GLU A 58 -11.70 -3.51 -17.92
N GLN A 59 -11.05 -2.35 -18.05
CA GLN A 59 -11.63 -1.18 -18.69
C GLN A 59 -11.68 -1.26 -20.23
N GLY A 60 -10.84 -2.10 -20.85
CA GLY A 60 -10.81 -2.33 -22.30
C GLY A 60 -9.51 -1.93 -23.00
N MET A 61 -8.43 -1.59 -22.28
CA MET A 61 -7.09 -1.48 -22.87
C MET A 61 -6.53 -2.86 -23.23
N ASN A 62 -5.68 -2.93 -24.25
CA ASN A 62 -5.17 -4.20 -24.80
C ASN A 62 -3.70 -4.19 -25.25
N ALA A 63 -2.94 -3.15 -24.92
CA ALA A 63 -1.50 -3.07 -25.17
C ALA A 63 -0.80 -2.30 -24.03
N PHE A 64 0.38 -2.75 -23.64
CA PHE A 64 1.15 -2.22 -22.52
C PHE A 64 2.62 -2.18 -22.89
N ARG A 65 3.30 -1.04 -22.74
CA ARG A 65 4.76 -0.92 -22.95
C ARG A 65 5.46 -0.95 -21.60
N ILE A 66 6.15 -2.05 -21.33
CA ILE A 66 6.80 -2.33 -20.05
C ILE A 66 8.23 -1.79 -20.13
N CYS A 67 8.48 -0.66 -19.47
CA CYS A 67 9.75 0.06 -19.55
C CYS A 67 10.83 -0.59 -18.66
N ASN A 68 12.08 -0.65 -19.15
CA ASN A 68 13.23 -1.19 -18.43
C ASN A 68 14.54 -0.45 -18.78
N ARG A 69 15.63 -0.68 -18.03
CA ARG A 69 17.00 -0.34 -18.49
C ARG A 69 17.71 -1.52 -19.14
N TRP A 70 18.48 -1.26 -20.19
CA TRP A 70 19.49 -2.17 -20.71
C TRP A 70 20.54 -2.46 -19.63
N GLU A 71 21.02 -1.44 -18.91
CA GLU A 71 22.05 -1.59 -17.86
C GLU A 71 21.62 -2.47 -16.66
N ARG A 72 20.30 -2.70 -16.47
CA ARG A 72 19.74 -3.60 -15.45
C ARG A 72 19.64 -5.03 -15.95
N LEU A 73 18.99 -5.20 -17.11
CA LEU A 73 18.87 -6.52 -17.72
C LEU A 73 20.26 -7.09 -18.08
N GLN A 74 21.23 -6.26 -18.50
CA GLN A 74 22.58 -6.67 -18.89
C GLN A 74 23.66 -5.74 -18.29
N HIS A 75 24.24 -6.15 -17.16
CA HIS A 75 25.22 -5.36 -16.38
C HIS A 75 26.55 -5.10 -17.10
N GLU A 76 26.93 -5.92 -18.09
CA GLU A 76 28.12 -5.76 -18.92
C GLU A 76 27.76 -6.04 -20.38
N LEU A 77 28.24 -5.22 -21.33
CA LEU A 77 28.02 -5.48 -22.76
C LEU A 77 28.50 -6.89 -23.16
N PHE A 78 27.69 -7.59 -23.96
CA PHE A 78 27.87 -9.01 -24.34
C PHE A 78 27.74 -10.03 -23.19
N GLY A 79 27.55 -9.58 -21.95
CA GLY A 79 27.39 -10.43 -20.77
C GLY A 79 26.05 -11.18 -20.75
N GLU A 80 25.91 -12.10 -19.80
CA GLU A 80 24.61 -12.72 -19.51
C GLU A 80 23.66 -11.71 -18.85
N PHE A 81 22.36 -12.00 -18.90
CA PHE A 81 21.38 -11.18 -18.20
C PHE A 81 21.43 -11.40 -16.68
N ASN A 82 21.13 -10.34 -15.93
CA ASN A 82 20.95 -10.43 -14.48
C ASN A 82 19.73 -11.31 -14.18
N GLU A 83 19.96 -12.41 -13.44
CA GLU A 83 18.97 -13.44 -13.14
C GLU A 83 17.75 -12.89 -12.37
N PHE A 84 17.95 -11.92 -11.47
CA PHE A 84 16.84 -11.28 -10.74
C PHE A 84 16.01 -10.41 -11.68
N ASP A 85 16.65 -9.44 -12.33
CA ASP A 85 15.95 -8.44 -13.16
C ASP A 85 15.20 -9.07 -14.34
N ILE A 86 15.82 -10.03 -15.06
CA ILE A 86 15.12 -10.73 -16.14
C ILE A 86 13.97 -11.60 -15.62
N THR A 87 14.06 -12.12 -14.39
CA THR A 87 12.99 -12.92 -13.78
C THR A 87 11.80 -12.05 -13.38
N GLU A 88 12.02 -10.93 -12.70
CA GLU A 88 10.93 -10.03 -12.31
C GLU A 88 10.28 -9.36 -13.54
N PHE A 89 11.08 -8.86 -14.48
CA PHE A 89 10.58 -8.29 -15.74
C PHE A 89 9.73 -9.30 -16.53
N LYS A 90 10.20 -10.55 -16.64
CA LYS A 90 9.47 -11.62 -17.35
C LYS A 90 8.12 -11.94 -16.69
N LYS A 91 7.97 -11.86 -15.37
CA LYS A 91 6.66 -12.08 -14.70
C LYS A 91 5.60 -11.09 -15.21
N VAL A 92 5.95 -9.81 -15.34
CA VAL A 92 5.02 -8.77 -15.81
C VAL A 92 4.63 -9.02 -17.28
N VAL A 93 5.61 -9.32 -18.14
CA VAL A 93 5.39 -9.63 -19.56
C VAL A 93 4.54 -10.90 -19.74
N ASP A 94 4.83 -11.97 -19.02
CA ASP A 94 4.07 -13.23 -19.06
C ASP A 94 2.63 -13.03 -18.56
N ALA A 95 2.43 -12.32 -17.44
CA ALA A 95 1.10 -12.09 -16.89
C ALA A 95 0.23 -11.22 -17.80
N THR A 96 0.80 -10.14 -18.36
CA THR A 96 0.12 -9.25 -19.32
C THR A 96 -0.32 -10.03 -20.56
N THR A 97 0.59 -10.81 -21.14
CA THR A 97 0.30 -11.58 -22.37
C THR A 97 -0.62 -12.77 -22.13
N ALA A 98 -0.64 -13.35 -20.93
CA ALA A 98 -1.60 -14.39 -20.52
C ALA A 98 -3.06 -13.90 -20.45
N LYS A 99 -3.29 -12.59 -20.31
CA LYS A 99 -4.63 -11.97 -20.42
C LYS A 99 -5.04 -11.72 -21.88
N GLY A 100 -4.16 -11.99 -22.85
CA GLY A 100 -4.39 -11.72 -24.27
C GLY A 100 -4.13 -10.27 -24.71
N ALA A 101 -3.55 -9.45 -23.82
CA ALA A 101 -3.03 -8.13 -24.18
C ALA A 101 -1.63 -8.22 -24.81
N ILE A 102 -1.24 -7.20 -25.56
CA ILE A 102 0.12 -7.06 -26.08
C ILE A 102 1.04 -6.50 -24.98
N ALA A 103 2.24 -7.07 -24.84
CA ALA A 103 3.31 -6.51 -24.03
C ALA A 103 4.47 -6.07 -24.95
N ILE A 104 4.76 -4.77 -24.99
CA ILE A 104 5.92 -4.21 -25.69
C ILE A 104 7.06 -4.12 -24.68
N ILE A 105 8.20 -4.72 -25.01
CA ILE A 105 9.45 -4.57 -24.25
C ILE A 105 10.15 -3.30 -24.73
N ASP A 106 10.51 -2.40 -23.80
CA ASP A 106 11.17 -1.13 -24.09
C ASP A 106 12.43 -0.91 -23.21
N PRO A 107 13.64 -1.02 -23.76
CA PRO A 107 14.84 -0.50 -23.10
C PRO A 107 14.82 1.02 -23.23
N HIS A 108 14.43 1.68 -22.15
CA HIS A 108 14.20 3.13 -22.07
C HIS A 108 15.55 3.86 -21.93
N ASN A 109 16.29 3.86 -23.03
CA ASN A 109 17.75 4.02 -23.03
C ASN A 109 18.29 5.10 -23.98
N TYR A 110 17.43 5.82 -24.71
CA TYR A 110 17.83 6.95 -25.57
C TYR A 110 18.96 6.62 -26.57
N ALA A 111 18.92 5.42 -27.16
CA ALA A 111 20.00 4.85 -27.98
C ALA A 111 21.41 4.86 -27.32
N ARG A 112 21.49 4.71 -26.00
CA ARG A 112 22.73 4.73 -25.19
C ARG A 112 22.84 3.54 -24.23
N TYR A 113 24.07 3.24 -23.83
CA TYR A 113 24.39 2.38 -22.69
C TYR A 113 25.44 3.07 -21.82
N ASN A 114 25.20 3.21 -20.51
CA ASN A 114 26.03 4.00 -19.59
C ASN A 114 26.39 5.39 -20.17
N ASN A 115 25.38 6.08 -20.72
CA ASN A 115 25.48 7.38 -21.37
C ASN A 115 26.40 7.46 -22.61
N LYS A 116 26.81 6.32 -23.19
CA LYS A 116 27.56 6.26 -24.45
C LYS A 116 26.64 5.80 -25.59
N LEU A 117 26.69 6.52 -26.72
CA LEU A 117 25.85 6.26 -27.90
C LEU A 117 26.15 4.90 -28.55
N ILE A 118 25.11 4.20 -28.99
CA ILE A 118 25.23 3.01 -29.85
C ILE A 118 25.93 3.40 -31.16
N GLY A 119 26.92 2.61 -31.58
CA GLY A 119 27.79 2.90 -32.72
C GLY A 119 29.07 3.66 -32.37
N SER A 120 29.27 4.04 -31.12
CA SER A 120 30.55 4.57 -30.61
C SER A 120 31.60 3.46 -30.43
N GLU A 121 32.86 3.85 -30.15
CA GLU A 121 33.93 2.90 -29.78
C GLU A 121 33.66 2.24 -28.41
N ASP A 122 32.95 2.92 -27.50
CA ASP A 122 32.57 2.39 -26.18
C ASP A 122 31.38 1.41 -26.25
N VAL A 123 30.40 1.68 -27.13
CA VAL A 123 29.17 0.89 -27.31
C VAL A 123 28.99 0.58 -28.79
N PRO A 124 29.68 -0.45 -29.32
CA PRO A 124 29.57 -0.86 -30.71
C PRO A 124 28.15 -1.40 -31.02
N ILE A 125 27.73 -1.31 -32.29
CA ILE A 125 26.40 -1.78 -32.74
C ILE A 125 26.19 -3.25 -32.37
N GLU A 126 27.25 -4.06 -32.48
CA GLU A 126 27.27 -5.47 -32.13
C GLU A 126 26.80 -5.76 -30.69
N ALA A 127 26.97 -4.83 -29.75
CA ALA A 127 26.52 -5.00 -28.37
C ALA A 127 25.00 -4.83 -28.23
N PHE A 128 24.42 -3.87 -28.97
CA PHE A 128 22.97 -3.68 -29.06
C PHE A 128 22.30 -4.85 -29.80
N VAL A 129 22.99 -5.42 -30.80
CA VAL A 129 22.57 -6.65 -31.48
C VAL A 129 22.59 -7.86 -30.53
N ASP A 130 23.62 -8.02 -29.70
CA ASP A 130 23.69 -9.07 -28.69
C ASP A 130 22.53 -8.99 -27.69
N PHE A 131 22.31 -7.81 -27.09
CA PHE A 131 21.19 -7.55 -26.17
C PHE A 131 19.84 -7.96 -26.78
N TRP A 132 19.55 -7.49 -27.99
CA TRP A 132 18.29 -7.80 -28.66
C TRP A 132 18.16 -9.25 -29.12
N THR A 133 19.27 -9.90 -29.50
CA THR A 133 19.29 -11.34 -29.82
C THR A 133 18.97 -12.17 -28.57
N ARG A 134 19.51 -11.79 -27.41
CA ARG A 134 19.26 -12.45 -26.11
C ARG A 134 17.81 -12.28 -25.64
N LEU A 135 17.22 -11.07 -25.75
CA LEU A 135 15.79 -10.86 -25.48
C LEU A 135 14.90 -11.67 -26.44
N ALA A 136 15.24 -11.68 -27.74
CA ALA A 136 14.49 -12.43 -28.73
C ALA A 136 14.51 -13.95 -28.45
N GLU A 137 15.64 -14.54 -28.03
CA GLU A 137 15.69 -15.95 -27.62
C GLU A 137 14.74 -16.29 -26.44
N ILE A 138 14.46 -15.35 -25.53
CA ILE A 138 13.54 -15.54 -24.39
C ILE A 138 12.06 -15.45 -24.82
N PHE A 139 11.73 -14.54 -25.76
CA PHE A 139 10.35 -14.13 -26.03
C PHE A 139 9.81 -14.50 -27.43
N LYS A 140 10.62 -15.09 -28.31
CA LYS A 140 10.26 -15.40 -29.71
C LYS A 140 9.03 -16.29 -29.92
N ASP A 141 8.71 -17.15 -28.95
CA ASP A 141 7.57 -18.07 -29.02
C ASP A 141 6.26 -17.46 -28.46
N ASN A 142 6.29 -16.23 -27.93
CA ASN A 142 5.11 -15.51 -27.44
C ASN A 142 4.69 -14.41 -28.43
N GLU A 143 3.68 -14.68 -29.26
CA GLU A 143 3.22 -13.75 -30.31
C GLU A 143 2.60 -12.45 -29.80
N ASN A 144 2.22 -12.39 -28.52
CA ASN A 144 1.74 -11.18 -27.86
C ASN A 144 2.87 -10.29 -27.32
N VAL A 145 4.14 -10.74 -27.35
CA VAL A 145 5.30 -9.89 -27.03
C VAL A 145 5.77 -9.16 -28.28
N TRP A 146 5.93 -7.86 -28.18
CA TRP A 146 6.47 -6.98 -29.22
C TRP A 146 7.78 -6.34 -28.72
N PHE A 147 8.66 -5.92 -29.63
CA PHE A 147 9.98 -5.38 -29.30
C PHE A 147 10.09 -3.92 -29.74
N GLY A 148 10.01 -2.96 -28.82
CA GLY A 148 10.36 -1.56 -29.09
C GLY A 148 11.86 -1.39 -28.96
N LEU A 149 12.57 -1.04 -30.04
CA LEU A 149 14.03 -1.22 -30.08
C LEU A 149 14.80 -0.41 -29.02
N VAL A 150 14.37 0.81 -28.73
CA VAL A 150 14.89 1.67 -27.66
C VAL A 150 13.96 2.88 -27.51
N ASN A 151 13.82 3.45 -26.31
CA ASN A 151 13.18 4.76 -26.23
C ASN A 151 14.01 5.85 -26.95
N GLU A 152 13.32 6.81 -27.57
CA GLU A 152 13.80 8.12 -28.05
C GLU A 152 15.31 8.28 -28.36
N PRO A 153 15.81 7.78 -29.50
CA PRO A 153 17.14 8.14 -30.00
C PRO A 153 17.29 9.66 -30.21
N HIS A 154 18.38 10.26 -29.73
CA HIS A 154 18.72 11.69 -29.94
C HIS A 154 20.23 11.98 -29.84
N ASP A 155 20.69 13.11 -30.39
CA ASP A 155 22.10 13.56 -30.47
C ASP A 155 23.10 12.58 -31.12
N MET A 156 22.64 11.81 -32.11
CA MET A 156 23.47 11.01 -33.01
C MET A 156 23.08 11.26 -34.46
N GLU A 157 23.96 10.99 -35.44
CA GLU A 157 23.59 11.10 -36.86
C GLU A 157 22.47 10.10 -37.20
N THR A 158 21.41 10.56 -37.87
CA THR A 158 20.22 9.73 -38.16
C THR A 158 20.55 8.47 -38.96
N ASP A 159 21.55 8.52 -39.86
CA ASP A 159 22.00 7.38 -40.66
C ASP A 159 22.68 6.29 -39.79
N ASP A 160 23.46 6.68 -38.77
CA ASP A 160 24.04 5.73 -37.81
C ASP A 160 22.99 5.11 -36.88
N TRP A 161 21.92 5.85 -36.52
CA TRP A 161 20.79 5.27 -35.79
C TRP A 161 20.07 4.18 -36.62
N PHE A 162 19.58 4.50 -37.82
CA PHE A 162 18.82 3.51 -38.60
C PHE A 162 19.68 2.31 -39.03
N LYS A 163 20.99 2.49 -39.18
CA LYS A 163 21.98 1.42 -39.35
C LYS A 163 22.09 0.52 -38.13
N ALA A 164 22.07 1.06 -36.91
CA ALA A 164 22.05 0.28 -35.67
C ALA A 164 20.71 -0.45 -35.49
N ALA A 165 19.58 0.22 -35.74
CA ALA A 165 18.24 -0.37 -35.72
C ALA A 165 18.11 -1.53 -36.72
N ARG A 166 18.61 -1.38 -37.95
CA ARG A 166 18.66 -2.44 -38.97
C ARG A 166 19.41 -3.67 -38.47
N ALA A 167 20.59 -3.47 -37.89
CA ALA A 167 21.41 -4.55 -37.36
C ALA A 167 20.71 -5.28 -36.20
N ALA A 168 20.02 -4.55 -35.31
CA ALA A 168 19.23 -5.14 -34.23
C ALA A 168 18.06 -5.99 -34.76
N VAL A 169 17.32 -5.50 -35.76
CA VAL A 169 16.27 -6.27 -36.44
C VAL A 169 16.83 -7.54 -37.07
N ASP A 170 17.97 -7.46 -37.76
CA ASP A 170 18.59 -8.62 -38.40
C ASP A 170 19.08 -9.65 -37.37
N GLY A 171 19.58 -9.18 -36.21
CA GLY A 171 19.89 -10.01 -35.04
C GLY A 171 18.68 -10.73 -34.48
N ILE A 172 17.60 -9.98 -34.17
CA ILE A 172 16.31 -10.51 -33.69
C ILE A 172 15.78 -11.57 -34.66
N ARG A 173 15.71 -11.27 -35.96
CA ARG A 173 15.21 -12.20 -36.98
C ARG A 173 16.10 -13.44 -37.14
N SER A 174 17.40 -13.36 -36.80
CA SER A 174 18.31 -14.53 -36.83
C SER A 174 17.96 -15.61 -35.80
N THR A 175 17.31 -15.26 -34.68
CA THR A 175 16.80 -16.21 -33.67
C THR A 175 15.61 -17.05 -34.14
N GLY A 176 14.96 -16.62 -35.24
CA GLY A 176 13.66 -17.10 -35.70
C GLY A 176 12.46 -16.29 -35.19
N ALA A 177 12.66 -15.26 -34.35
CA ALA A 177 11.60 -14.42 -33.79
C ALA A 177 10.72 -13.74 -34.85
N LYS A 178 9.40 -13.86 -34.68
CA LYS A 178 8.37 -13.29 -35.58
C LYS A 178 7.57 -12.15 -34.98
N ASN A 179 7.87 -11.78 -33.74
CA ASN A 179 7.32 -10.67 -32.99
C ASN A 179 7.31 -9.38 -33.83
N ASN A 180 6.33 -8.50 -33.60
CA ASN A 180 6.39 -7.16 -34.17
C ASN A 180 7.56 -6.39 -33.55
N ILE A 181 8.28 -5.64 -34.38
CA ILE A 181 9.38 -4.78 -33.94
C ILE A 181 9.01 -3.34 -34.25
N LEU A 182 9.13 -2.46 -33.27
CA LEU A 182 8.86 -1.05 -33.37
C LEU A 182 10.19 -0.30 -33.55
N ILE A 183 10.26 0.52 -34.61
CA ILE A 183 11.46 1.21 -35.07
C ILE A 183 11.26 2.72 -34.87
N PRO A 184 11.80 3.31 -33.80
CA PRO A 184 11.79 4.77 -33.66
C PRO A 184 12.72 5.42 -34.68
N GLY A 185 12.49 6.69 -34.93
CA GLY A 185 13.45 7.61 -35.56
C GLY A 185 14.33 8.30 -34.52
N ASN A 186 15.13 9.25 -35.00
CA ASN A 186 16.09 10.03 -34.24
C ASN A 186 15.59 11.47 -34.00
N GLY A 187 16.03 12.09 -32.91
CA GLY A 187 15.47 13.36 -32.40
C GLY A 187 14.13 13.15 -31.71
N TRP A 188 14.13 12.32 -30.65
CA TRP A 188 12.97 12.01 -29.80
C TRP A 188 11.78 11.42 -30.55
N THR A 189 12.05 10.82 -31.71
CA THR A 189 11.08 10.16 -32.60
C THR A 189 9.75 10.92 -32.84
N GLY A 190 9.78 12.26 -32.82
CA GLY A 190 8.58 13.09 -32.89
C GLY A 190 7.78 12.91 -34.19
N ALA A 191 6.46 12.66 -34.09
CA ALA A 191 5.60 12.54 -35.28
C ALA A 191 5.56 13.85 -36.09
N TRP A 192 5.54 14.99 -35.37
CA TRP A 192 5.59 16.35 -35.90
C TRP A 192 6.86 16.69 -36.69
N SER A 193 7.99 16.05 -36.37
CA SER A 193 9.32 16.34 -36.95
C SER A 193 9.75 15.33 -38.02
N TRP A 194 9.05 14.20 -38.18
CA TRP A 194 9.46 13.04 -38.97
C TRP A 194 9.98 13.31 -40.39
N GLY A 195 9.36 14.26 -41.11
CA GLY A 195 9.58 14.47 -42.56
C GLY A 195 10.46 15.67 -42.93
N LYS A 196 10.11 16.87 -42.46
CA LYS A 196 10.79 18.12 -42.86
C LYS A 196 11.95 18.55 -41.97
N GLU A 197 12.01 18.08 -40.73
CA GLU A 197 13.04 18.48 -39.78
C GLU A 197 14.24 17.52 -39.84
N ALA A 198 15.45 18.09 -39.79
CA ALA A 198 16.70 17.38 -39.99
C ALA A 198 17.81 17.96 -39.09
N TRP A 199 17.64 17.80 -37.77
CA TRP A 199 18.57 18.38 -36.78
C TRP A 199 19.91 17.63 -36.69
N TYR A 200 19.92 16.34 -37.03
CA TYR A 200 21.07 15.44 -36.93
C TYR A 200 21.39 14.78 -38.27
N GLY A 201 21.78 15.60 -39.25
CA GLY A 201 22.14 15.17 -40.60
C GLY A 201 20.96 15.25 -41.58
N GLU A 202 20.20 14.17 -41.70
CA GLU A 202 19.07 14.03 -42.63
C GLU A 202 17.79 13.59 -41.88
N ALA A 203 16.62 13.86 -42.48
CA ALA A 203 15.32 13.62 -41.86
C ALA A 203 14.96 12.13 -41.77
N ASN A 204 14.22 11.75 -40.71
CA ASN A 204 13.84 10.36 -40.44
C ASN A 204 13.13 9.70 -41.64
N ALA A 205 12.21 10.41 -42.28
CA ALA A 205 11.48 9.96 -43.46
C ALA A 205 12.36 9.55 -44.65
N ASP A 206 13.50 10.20 -44.87
CA ASP A 206 14.42 9.93 -45.99
C ASP A 206 15.51 8.91 -45.63
N VAL A 207 15.87 8.79 -44.35
CA VAL A 207 16.87 7.84 -43.87
C VAL A 207 16.26 6.46 -43.63
N ALA A 208 15.07 6.37 -43.03
CA ALA A 208 14.37 5.11 -42.78
C ALA A 208 14.23 4.25 -44.05
N LEU A 209 13.90 4.87 -45.19
CA LEU A 209 13.73 4.21 -46.49
C LEU A 209 15.02 3.66 -47.12
N ARG A 210 16.19 3.90 -46.50
CA ARG A 210 17.49 3.28 -46.88
C ARG A 210 17.65 1.89 -46.26
N TYR A 211 17.03 1.67 -45.11
CA TYR A 211 17.23 0.50 -44.24
C TYR A 211 15.98 -0.39 -44.12
N PHE A 212 14.80 0.15 -44.40
CA PHE A 212 13.52 -0.50 -44.18
C PHE A 212 12.53 -0.22 -45.31
N SER A 213 11.62 -1.17 -45.54
CA SER A 213 10.69 -1.19 -46.67
C SER A 213 9.37 -1.85 -46.29
N SER A 214 8.37 -1.80 -47.19
CA SER A 214 7.14 -2.59 -47.04
C SER A 214 7.32 -4.08 -47.39
N GLU A 215 8.54 -4.55 -47.66
CA GLU A 215 8.88 -5.97 -47.81
C GLU A 215 9.40 -6.58 -46.48
N ASP A 216 9.66 -5.77 -45.45
CA ASP A 216 10.11 -6.22 -44.14
C ASP A 216 8.94 -6.76 -43.29
N GLU A 217 9.01 -8.03 -42.88
CA GLU A 217 7.95 -8.68 -42.10
C GLU A 217 7.87 -8.14 -40.65
N ASN A 218 6.64 -7.78 -40.24
CA ASN A 218 6.26 -7.38 -38.88
C ASN A 218 7.11 -6.22 -38.33
N ILE A 219 7.33 -5.19 -39.15
CA ILE A 219 7.98 -3.92 -38.79
C ILE A 219 6.94 -2.80 -38.73
N LEU A 220 6.98 -1.99 -37.67
CA LEU A 220 6.24 -0.74 -37.54
C LEU A 220 7.22 0.40 -37.23
N PHE A 221 6.93 1.61 -37.69
CA PHE A 221 7.65 2.81 -37.26
C PHE A 221 6.98 3.40 -36.03
N GLU A 222 7.77 3.71 -35.01
CA GLU A 222 7.31 4.26 -33.73
C GLU A 222 7.53 5.75 -33.69
N VAL A 223 6.51 6.53 -33.34
CA VAL A 223 6.63 7.97 -33.14
C VAL A 223 5.96 8.42 -31.86
N HIS A 224 6.47 9.48 -31.25
CA HIS A 224 5.93 10.07 -30.04
C HIS A 224 5.26 11.41 -30.37
N GLN A 225 4.22 11.79 -29.61
CA GLN A 225 3.59 13.08 -29.81
C GLN A 225 2.88 13.61 -28.56
N TYR A 226 3.48 14.64 -27.96
CA TYR A 226 2.82 15.50 -26.99
C TYR A 226 2.23 16.74 -27.67
N PHE A 227 1.27 17.39 -27.00
CA PHE A 227 0.39 18.41 -27.59
C PHE A 227 0.67 19.83 -27.11
N ASP A 228 1.71 19.98 -26.30
CA ASP A 228 2.19 21.24 -25.77
C ASP A 228 3.01 22.04 -26.80
N LYS A 229 3.49 23.20 -26.39
CA LYS A 229 3.99 24.25 -27.27
C LYS A 229 5.25 23.87 -28.06
N ASP A 230 6.10 23.02 -27.51
CA ASP A 230 7.31 22.48 -28.11
C ASP A 230 7.32 20.94 -28.20
N TYR A 231 6.14 20.33 -28.00
CA TYR A 231 5.88 18.89 -28.16
C TYR A 231 6.69 18.00 -27.21
N SER A 232 7.16 18.54 -26.08
CA SER A 232 8.01 17.87 -25.09
C SER A 232 7.25 17.12 -24.00
N GLY A 233 5.94 17.32 -23.87
CA GLY A 233 5.14 16.74 -22.78
C GLY A 233 5.33 17.43 -21.43
N THR A 234 5.96 18.60 -21.40
CA THR A 234 6.23 19.37 -20.17
C THR A 234 5.20 20.47 -19.91
N GLY A 235 4.44 20.88 -20.92
CA GLY A 235 3.37 21.87 -20.81
C GLY A 235 1.97 21.29 -20.54
N ASP A 236 1.13 22.07 -19.86
CA ASP A 236 -0.23 21.71 -19.45
C ASP A 236 -1.34 22.14 -20.44
N GLN A 237 -1.01 23.01 -21.40
CA GLN A 237 -1.90 23.51 -22.45
C GLN A 237 -1.68 22.77 -23.77
N CYS A 238 -2.77 22.36 -24.45
CA CYS A 238 -2.72 21.56 -25.67
C CYS A 238 -2.90 22.41 -26.93
N VAL A 239 -2.04 23.42 -27.06
CA VAL A 239 -2.18 24.58 -27.96
C VAL A 239 -2.13 24.29 -29.47
N GLN A 240 -1.81 23.06 -29.87
CA GLN A 240 -1.49 22.69 -31.26
C GLN A 240 -2.74 22.42 -32.14
N ARG A 241 -3.89 22.98 -31.77
CA ARG A 241 -5.20 22.76 -32.43
C ARG A 241 -5.22 23.32 -33.86
N PRO A 242 -5.75 22.59 -34.88
CA PRO A 242 -6.20 21.19 -34.85
C PRO A 242 -5.06 20.18 -34.63
N CYS A 243 -5.14 19.39 -33.56
CA CYS A 243 -4.04 18.56 -33.06
C CYS A 243 -3.70 17.39 -33.99
N GLN A 244 -4.68 16.89 -34.72
CA GLN A 244 -4.43 15.84 -35.71
C GLN A 244 -3.54 16.29 -36.88
N ASN A 245 -3.19 17.59 -36.99
CA ASN A 245 -2.17 18.05 -37.92
C ASN A 245 -0.78 17.46 -37.65
N LEU A 246 -0.43 17.20 -36.39
CA LEU A 246 0.90 16.75 -35.99
C LEU A 246 1.25 15.38 -36.60
N PHE A 247 0.25 14.49 -36.70
CA PHE A 247 0.40 13.16 -37.27
C PHE A 247 0.33 13.12 -38.81
N LYS A 248 -0.13 14.18 -39.49
CA LYS A 248 -0.41 14.13 -40.95
C LYS A 248 0.83 13.85 -41.79
N GLU A 249 1.99 14.39 -41.41
CA GLU A 249 3.25 14.17 -42.14
C GLU A 249 3.65 12.69 -42.10
N PHE A 250 3.71 12.13 -40.88
CA PHE A 250 4.02 10.72 -40.65
C PHE A 250 3.01 9.79 -41.32
N VAL A 251 1.70 10.05 -41.17
CA VAL A 251 0.64 9.22 -41.75
C VAL A 251 0.63 9.24 -43.28
N GLU A 252 0.88 10.38 -43.93
CA GLU A 252 1.01 10.42 -45.40
C GLU A 252 2.33 9.79 -45.89
N TRP A 253 3.41 9.85 -45.11
CA TRP A 253 4.64 9.10 -45.39
C TRP A 253 4.44 7.58 -45.30
N LEU A 254 3.73 7.09 -44.27
CA LEU A 254 3.35 5.68 -44.15
C LEU A 254 2.52 5.21 -45.36
N LYS A 255 1.50 5.99 -45.75
CA LYS A 255 0.66 5.69 -46.94
C LYS A 255 1.47 5.66 -48.23
N THR A 256 2.33 6.65 -48.44
CA THR A 256 3.14 6.79 -49.65
C THR A 256 4.09 5.61 -49.86
N ASN A 257 4.63 5.06 -48.76
CA ASN A 257 5.60 3.97 -48.79
C ASN A 257 5.01 2.59 -48.44
N ASN A 258 3.69 2.49 -48.22
CA ASN A 258 2.97 1.28 -47.80
C ASN A 258 3.50 0.66 -46.47
N LEU A 259 3.90 1.51 -45.53
CA LEU A 259 4.45 1.13 -44.23
C LEU A 259 3.37 1.10 -43.14
N LYS A 260 3.71 0.57 -41.96
CA LYS A 260 2.88 0.59 -40.75
C LYS A 260 3.53 1.43 -39.65
N GLY A 261 2.69 2.02 -38.82
CA GLY A 261 3.10 2.91 -37.73
C GLY A 261 2.46 2.56 -36.40
N TRP A 262 3.10 3.06 -35.36
CA TRP A 262 2.74 2.97 -33.97
C TRP A 262 2.98 4.33 -33.31
N ILE A 263 2.11 4.73 -32.39
CA ILE A 263 2.35 5.92 -31.57
C ILE A 263 2.77 5.45 -30.17
N GLY A 264 4.07 5.50 -29.88
CA GLY A 264 4.65 4.95 -28.65
C GLY A 264 4.20 5.69 -27.40
N GLU A 265 4.05 7.01 -27.51
CA GLU A 265 3.61 7.89 -26.43
C GLU A 265 2.72 9.03 -26.95
N ILE A 266 1.56 9.20 -26.29
CA ILE A 266 0.81 10.45 -26.23
C ILE A 266 0.44 10.72 -24.76
N GLY A 267 0.49 11.98 -24.32
CA GLY A 267 0.08 12.35 -22.96
C GLY A 267 -0.45 13.79 -22.91
N SER A 268 -1.31 14.06 -21.93
CA SER A 268 -1.78 15.43 -21.66
C SER A 268 -2.37 15.59 -20.25
N TYR A 269 -2.33 16.82 -19.75
CA TYR A 269 -2.96 17.25 -18.51
C TYR A 269 -4.50 17.23 -18.62
N LEU A 270 -5.19 17.20 -17.47
CA LEU A 270 -6.64 17.08 -17.36
C LEU A 270 -7.39 18.41 -17.66
N THR A 271 -7.26 18.94 -18.89
CA THR A 271 -7.98 20.15 -19.35
C THR A 271 -8.95 19.85 -20.49
N ASP A 272 -9.96 20.71 -20.67
CA ASP A 272 -10.94 20.56 -21.76
C ASP A 272 -10.31 20.73 -23.16
N GLU A 273 -9.33 21.62 -23.33
CA GLU A 273 -8.56 21.74 -24.58
C GLU A 273 -7.79 20.45 -24.86
N CYS A 274 -7.11 19.90 -23.84
CA CYS A 274 -6.38 18.65 -23.97
C CYS A 274 -7.31 17.46 -24.24
N ARG A 275 -8.49 17.40 -23.62
CA ARG A 275 -9.52 16.40 -23.95
C ARG A 275 -9.88 16.46 -25.43
N GLU A 276 -10.25 17.64 -25.93
CA GLU A 276 -10.63 17.80 -27.33
C GLU A 276 -9.47 17.53 -28.30
N CYS A 277 -8.23 17.83 -27.90
CA CYS A 277 -7.00 17.61 -28.66
C CYS A 277 -6.64 16.11 -28.77
N VAL A 278 -6.73 15.38 -27.65
CA VAL A 278 -6.54 13.92 -27.57
C VAL A 278 -7.66 13.21 -28.33
N GLN A 279 -8.92 13.61 -28.15
CA GLN A 279 -10.06 13.04 -28.87
C GLN A 279 -9.94 13.25 -30.39
N GLU A 280 -9.66 14.48 -30.84
CA GLU A 280 -9.40 14.80 -32.26
C GLU A 280 -8.25 13.98 -32.85
N SER A 281 -7.20 13.72 -32.05
CA SER A 281 -6.06 12.91 -32.45
C SER A 281 -6.41 11.43 -32.55
N ILE A 282 -7.05 10.85 -31.53
CA ILE A 282 -7.47 9.44 -31.53
C ILE A 282 -8.50 9.19 -32.65
N GLU A 283 -9.44 10.11 -32.90
CA GLU A 283 -10.40 10.00 -34.01
C GLU A 283 -9.70 9.98 -35.37
N TYR A 284 -8.73 10.85 -35.60
CA TYR A 284 -7.92 10.82 -36.82
C TYR A 284 -7.07 9.53 -36.94
N LEU A 285 -6.50 9.04 -35.85
CA LEU A 285 -5.79 7.75 -35.87
C LEU A 285 -6.76 6.58 -36.16
N GLN A 286 -8.01 6.64 -35.68
CA GLN A 286 -9.07 5.68 -36.03
C GLN A 286 -9.46 5.75 -37.52
N GLU A 287 -9.57 6.95 -38.11
CA GLU A 287 -9.77 7.12 -39.56
C GLU A 287 -8.62 6.50 -40.39
N ASN A 288 -7.41 6.43 -39.82
CA ASN A 288 -6.19 5.95 -40.48
C ASN A 288 -5.71 4.58 -39.94
N ASN A 289 -6.60 3.80 -39.31
CA ASN A 289 -6.25 2.54 -38.62
C ASN A 289 -5.77 1.38 -39.53
N GLU A 290 -5.76 1.59 -40.85
CA GLU A 290 -5.07 0.71 -41.80
C GLU A 290 -3.55 0.87 -41.75
N TYR A 291 -3.06 2.06 -41.39
CA TYR A 291 -1.64 2.42 -41.40
C TYR A 291 -1.05 2.58 -40.00
N VAL A 292 -1.80 3.15 -39.05
CA VAL A 292 -1.41 3.21 -37.63
C VAL A 292 -2.21 2.19 -36.84
N LEU A 293 -1.55 1.20 -36.21
CA LEU A 293 -2.29 0.10 -35.56
C LEU A 293 -2.83 0.48 -34.17
N GLY A 294 -2.16 1.39 -33.47
CA GLY A 294 -2.52 1.82 -32.13
C GLY A 294 -1.70 2.99 -31.61
N THR A 295 -2.04 3.39 -30.39
CA THR A 295 -1.35 4.41 -29.59
C THR A 295 -1.34 3.98 -28.13
N LEU A 296 -0.29 4.36 -27.39
CA LEU A 296 -0.26 4.21 -25.94
C LEU A 296 -0.28 5.58 -25.26
N TRP A 297 -0.93 5.64 -24.11
CA TRP A 297 -0.88 6.78 -23.21
C TRP A 297 0.44 6.79 -22.41
N TRP A 298 1.03 7.96 -22.16
CA TRP A 298 2.11 8.17 -21.20
C TRP A 298 1.54 8.90 -19.98
N ALA A 299 1.39 8.26 -18.80
CA ALA A 299 1.81 6.90 -18.45
C ALA A 299 0.94 6.25 -17.35
N ALA A 300 1.30 5.04 -16.95
CA ALA A 300 0.87 4.29 -15.77
C ALA A 300 2.10 3.66 -15.09
N GLY A 301 1.88 2.97 -13.98
CA GLY A 301 2.93 2.36 -13.16
C GLY A 301 2.99 2.95 -11.73
N PRO A 302 3.54 2.19 -10.77
CA PRO A 302 3.28 2.40 -9.34
C PRO A 302 3.96 3.62 -8.71
N TRP A 303 4.96 4.22 -9.36
CA TRP A 303 5.83 5.26 -8.79
C TRP A 303 5.64 6.66 -9.40
N TRP A 304 4.56 6.89 -10.14
CA TRP A 304 4.23 8.22 -10.66
C TRP A 304 3.68 9.21 -9.63
N GLY A 305 3.20 8.70 -8.48
CA GLY A 305 2.54 9.47 -7.45
C GLY A 305 1.43 10.37 -8.00
N HIS A 306 1.76 11.64 -8.18
CA HIS A 306 0.83 12.72 -8.52
C HIS A 306 1.09 13.40 -9.86
N ASN A 307 1.88 12.77 -10.73
CA ASN A 307 2.06 13.25 -12.10
C ASN A 307 0.69 13.40 -12.79
N ALA A 308 0.42 14.61 -13.31
CA ALA A 308 -0.88 14.97 -13.87
C ALA A 308 -1.22 14.25 -15.19
N MET A 309 -0.25 13.58 -15.82
CA MET A 309 -0.45 12.70 -16.97
C MET A 309 -0.50 11.21 -16.60
N SER A 310 -0.29 10.83 -15.33
CA SER A 310 -0.48 9.44 -14.92
C SER A 310 -1.96 9.06 -14.95
N ILE A 311 -2.26 7.84 -15.44
CA ILE A 311 -3.57 7.20 -15.37
C ILE A 311 -3.54 5.88 -14.58
N GLU A 312 -2.56 5.71 -13.69
CA GLU A 312 -2.45 4.55 -12.79
C GLU A 312 -3.75 4.39 -11.95
N PRO A 313 -4.38 3.20 -11.91
CA PRO A 313 -5.54 2.95 -11.07
C PRO A 313 -5.18 2.93 -9.58
N ASN A 314 -6.07 3.45 -8.74
CA ASN A 314 -5.93 3.35 -7.30
C ASN A 314 -6.43 1.99 -6.75
N ALA A 315 -6.28 1.78 -5.44
CA ALA A 315 -6.70 0.54 -4.77
C ALA A 315 -8.21 0.23 -4.86
N GLU A 316 -9.05 1.24 -5.09
CA GLU A 316 -10.51 1.10 -5.30
C GLU A 316 -10.86 0.72 -6.76
N LYS A 317 -9.86 0.56 -7.64
CA LYS A 317 -10.00 0.47 -9.11
C LYS A 317 -10.57 1.74 -9.78
N ALA A 318 -10.47 2.90 -9.13
CA ALA A 318 -10.75 4.19 -9.74
C ALA A 318 -9.52 4.74 -10.48
N PHE A 319 -9.74 5.61 -11.48
CA PHE A 319 -8.70 6.13 -12.37
C PHE A 319 -8.65 7.67 -12.38
N PRO A 320 -7.51 8.29 -12.73
CA PRO A 320 -7.46 9.70 -13.11
C PRO A 320 -8.39 10.02 -14.30
N GLY A 321 -8.93 11.23 -14.32
CA GLY A 321 -10.05 11.62 -15.20
C GLY A 321 -9.83 11.43 -16.70
N GLN A 322 -8.58 11.40 -17.19
CA GLN A 322 -8.27 11.11 -18.60
C GLN A 322 -8.76 9.72 -19.04
N MET A 323 -8.83 8.74 -18.13
CA MET A 323 -9.32 7.40 -18.49
C MET A 323 -10.79 7.41 -18.94
N ALA A 324 -11.61 8.33 -18.40
CA ALA A 324 -12.97 8.54 -18.89
C ALA A 324 -13.02 9.16 -20.30
N TRP A 325 -11.98 9.89 -20.71
CA TRP A 325 -11.83 10.39 -22.09
C TRP A 325 -11.45 9.27 -23.06
N LEU A 326 -10.62 8.33 -22.62
CA LEU A 326 -10.14 7.19 -23.41
C LEU A 326 -11.20 6.09 -23.54
N LYS A 327 -12.02 5.86 -22.50
CA LYS A 327 -13.05 4.80 -22.42
C LYS A 327 -13.91 4.61 -23.68
N PRO A 328 -14.44 5.65 -24.35
CA PRO A 328 -15.23 5.48 -25.57
C PRO A 328 -14.45 4.83 -26.72
N TYR A 329 -13.13 5.04 -26.77
CA TYR A 329 -12.24 4.63 -27.86
C TYR A 329 -11.55 3.27 -27.61
N LEU A 330 -11.52 2.77 -26.37
CA LEU A 330 -10.89 1.50 -25.98
C LEU A 330 -11.40 0.30 -26.81
N PRO A 331 -10.52 -0.53 -27.43
CA PRO A 331 -10.93 -1.58 -28.36
C PRO A 331 -11.15 -2.97 -27.74
N GLY A 332 -10.66 -3.21 -26.52
CA GLY A 332 -10.82 -4.47 -25.81
C GLY A 332 -12.26 -4.72 -25.33
N PRO A 333 -12.59 -5.97 -24.96
CA PRO A 333 -13.87 -6.27 -24.30
C PRO A 333 -13.90 -5.63 -22.91
N SER A 334 -15.03 -5.01 -22.56
CA SER A 334 -15.28 -4.51 -21.20
C SER A 334 -16.78 -4.56 -20.93
N GLU A 335 -17.16 -5.16 -19.79
CA GLU A 335 -18.55 -5.16 -19.30
C GLU A 335 -18.89 -3.84 -18.56
N LEU A 336 -17.89 -3.00 -18.30
CA LEU A 336 -18.03 -1.72 -17.60
C LEU A 336 -18.40 -0.61 -18.58
N THR A 337 -19.58 -0.01 -18.41
CA THR A 337 -20.05 1.12 -19.24
C THR A 337 -19.46 2.47 -18.85
N GLU A 338 -18.97 2.60 -17.61
CA GLU A 338 -18.46 3.82 -17.00
C GLU A 338 -17.09 3.54 -16.35
N VAL A 339 -16.35 4.58 -16.00
CA VAL A 339 -15.06 4.51 -15.28
C VAL A 339 -15.24 5.25 -13.95
N PRO A 340 -14.98 4.63 -12.78
CA PRO A 340 -14.89 5.38 -11.53
C PRO A 340 -13.67 6.30 -11.60
N THR A 341 -13.83 7.60 -11.32
CA THR A 341 -12.76 8.59 -11.50
C THR A 341 -12.43 9.39 -10.26
N PHE A 342 -11.14 9.66 -10.03
CA PHE A 342 -10.64 10.59 -9.01
C PHE A 342 -9.79 11.71 -9.64
N ILE A 343 -9.46 12.74 -8.84
CA ILE A 343 -8.53 13.81 -9.22
C ILE A 343 -7.20 13.54 -8.51
N ASN A 344 -6.13 13.33 -9.28
CA ASN A 344 -4.79 13.15 -8.72
C ASN A 344 -4.25 14.51 -8.25
N LYS A 345 -3.89 14.63 -6.96
CA LYS A 345 -3.42 15.88 -6.31
C LYS A 345 -2.04 15.69 -5.72
N LYS A 346 -1.13 16.65 -5.92
CA LYS A 346 0.24 16.56 -5.40
C LYS A 346 0.31 16.47 -3.88
N VAL A 347 1.07 15.49 -3.39
CA VAL A 347 1.44 15.27 -1.99
C VAL A 347 2.98 15.23 -1.92
N TYR A 348 3.54 16.04 -1.03
CA TYR A 348 4.97 16.02 -0.70
C TYR A 348 5.23 15.11 0.50
N CYS A 349 6.48 14.70 0.69
CA CYS A 349 6.91 14.09 1.94
C CYS A 349 6.79 15.10 3.10
N GLU A 350 6.46 14.62 4.31
CA GLU A 350 6.52 15.41 5.54
C GLU A 350 7.95 15.50 6.08
N GLY A 351 8.78 14.49 5.76
CA GLY A 351 10.20 14.43 6.05
C GLY A 351 11.09 14.63 4.81
N CYS A 352 12.40 14.55 5.06
CA CYS A 352 13.45 14.93 4.11
C CYS A 352 14.38 13.76 3.73
N VAL A 353 13.94 12.52 3.90
CA VAL A 353 14.79 11.34 3.64
C VAL A 353 14.67 10.91 2.18
N VAL A 354 15.64 11.32 1.37
CA VAL A 354 15.73 10.90 -0.04
C VAL A 354 16.01 9.40 -0.12
N THR A 355 15.02 8.63 -0.57
CA THR A 355 15.12 7.20 -0.87
C THR A 355 15.43 6.95 -2.35
N GLY A 356 14.89 7.78 -3.25
CA GLY A 356 15.01 7.62 -4.71
C GLY A 356 15.17 8.94 -5.47
N THR A 357 15.16 8.86 -6.81
CA THR A 357 15.23 10.02 -7.72
C THR A 357 14.44 9.71 -8.99
N GLY A 358 13.55 10.61 -9.39
CA GLY A 358 12.69 10.46 -10.56
C GLY A 358 13.46 10.64 -11.88
N GLY A 359 12.83 10.26 -13.00
CA GLY A 359 13.40 10.46 -14.34
C GLY A 359 13.55 11.94 -14.73
N ASP A 360 12.79 12.83 -14.10
CA ASP A 360 12.88 14.29 -14.22
C ASP A 360 13.95 14.93 -13.30
N GLY A 361 14.64 14.12 -12.49
CA GLY A 361 15.63 14.57 -11.50
C GLY A 361 15.04 15.07 -10.18
N SER A 362 13.72 14.96 -9.97
CA SER A 362 13.10 15.24 -8.67
C SER A 362 13.58 14.24 -7.61
N LEU A 363 13.68 14.69 -6.36
CA LEU A 363 14.08 13.85 -5.23
C LEU A 363 12.84 13.16 -4.64
N TRP A 364 12.93 11.87 -4.31
CA TRP A 364 11.79 11.11 -3.79
C TRP A 364 12.10 10.52 -2.42
N GLY A 365 11.10 10.55 -1.55
CA GLY A 365 11.08 9.88 -0.26
C GLY A 365 10.06 8.74 -0.27
N TRP A 366 10.06 7.98 0.81
CA TRP A 366 9.09 6.92 1.03
C TRP A 366 8.48 7.09 2.42
N GLU A 367 7.26 7.59 2.47
CA GLU A 367 6.57 7.95 3.70
C GLU A 367 5.09 7.55 3.58
N ASN A 368 4.48 7.12 4.68
CA ASN A 368 3.10 6.63 4.70
C ASN A 368 2.81 5.52 3.65
N GLU A 369 3.80 4.65 3.42
CA GLU A 369 3.82 3.56 2.43
C GLU A 369 3.56 4.01 0.97
N LYS A 370 3.92 5.25 0.62
CA LYS A 370 3.82 5.81 -0.73
C LYS A 370 5.09 6.51 -1.18
N SER A 371 5.33 6.53 -2.49
CA SER A 371 6.30 7.42 -3.13
C SER A 371 5.81 8.87 -3.01
N CYS A 372 6.50 9.67 -2.21
CA CYS A 372 6.24 11.10 -2.07
C CYS A 372 7.41 11.90 -2.65
N GLU A 373 7.10 13.08 -3.22
CA GLU A 373 8.15 13.97 -3.72
C GLU A 373 8.75 14.75 -2.54
N ILE A 374 10.09 14.83 -2.47
CA ILE A 374 10.81 15.59 -1.46
C ILE A 374 10.82 17.06 -1.89
N ASP A 375 10.28 17.94 -1.05
CA ASP A 375 10.43 19.38 -1.25
C ASP A 375 11.91 19.78 -1.06
N ILE A 376 12.58 20.03 -2.19
CA ILE A 376 14.00 20.32 -2.30
C ILE A 376 14.36 21.63 -1.56
N GLU A 377 13.45 22.61 -1.51
CA GLU A 377 13.67 23.88 -0.82
C GLU A 377 13.46 23.74 0.69
N THR A 378 12.35 23.14 1.12
CA THR A 378 12.06 22.87 2.55
C THR A 378 13.12 21.97 3.19
N CYS A 379 13.65 21.00 2.44
CA CYS A 379 14.69 20.09 2.89
C CYS A 379 16.14 20.61 2.70
N GLY A 380 16.32 21.80 2.14
CA GLY A 380 17.62 22.49 2.08
C GLY A 380 18.65 21.87 1.13
N TYR A 381 18.23 21.08 0.14
CA TYR A 381 19.13 20.44 -0.82
C TYR A 381 19.57 21.44 -1.90
N ASN A 382 20.84 21.84 -1.86
CA ASN A 382 21.39 22.77 -2.87
C ASN A 382 21.60 22.09 -4.22
N SER A 383 21.19 22.75 -5.30
CA SER A 383 21.33 22.27 -6.67
C SER A 383 22.79 22.27 -7.14
N GLY A 384 23.37 21.06 -7.30
CA GLY A 384 24.57 20.85 -8.12
C GLY A 384 25.85 20.32 -7.45
N THR A 385 25.80 19.67 -6.28
CA THR A 385 27.00 19.04 -5.67
C THR A 385 26.89 17.52 -5.52
N SER A 386 27.78 16.80 -6.20
CA SER A 386 28.06 15.38 -5.94
C SER A 386 28.78 15.19 -4.61
N ILE A 387 28.40 14.17 -3.83
CA ILE A 387 29.05 13.80 -2.57
C ILE A 387 30.12 12.73 -2.84
N ASP A 388 31.36 12.96 -2.40
CA ASP A 388 32.49 12.03 -2.55
C ASP A 388 33.32 11.93 -1.25
N ASN A 389 34.17 10.91 -1.18
CA ASN A 389 34.69 10.29 0.04
C ASN A 389 35.95 10.98 0.61
N GLY A 390 36.13 10.91 1.92
CA GLY A 390 37.31 11.45 2.63
C GLY A 390 37.81 10.55 3.77
N ASN A 391 39.12 10.25 3.78
CA ASN A 391 39.79 9.37 4.75
C ASN A 391 41.20 9.93 5.07
N THR A 392 41.65 9.85 6.33
CA THR A 392 43.09 9.96 6.72
C THR A 392 43.31 9.48 8.17
N SER A 393 44.54 9.07 8.52
CA SER A 393 44.84 8.29 9.75
C SER A 393 46.05 8.79 10.57
N THR A 394 45.99 8.66 11.90
CA THR A 394 47.16 8.76 12.82
C THR A 394 46.96 7.99 14.15
N GLU A 395 48.01 7.30 14.58
CA GLU A 395 48.32 6.71 15.92
C GLU A 395 47.20 6.12 16.82
N LYS A 396 47.24 4.79 17.00
CA LYS A 396 46.35 4.00 17.89
C LYS A 396 46.66 4.24 19.38
N THR A 397 45.63 4.51 20.18
CA THR A 397 45.68 4.69 21.66
C THR A 397 44.92 3.54 22.32
N TYR A 398 45.47 2.90 23.36
CA TYR A 398 44.87 1.73 24.01
C TYR A 398 44.05 2.06 25.27
N CYS A 399 42.98 1.30 25.52
CA CYS A 399 42.13 1.41 26.71
C CYS A 399 42.81 0.85 27.98
N LYS A 400 42.31 1.25 29.16
CA LYS A 400 42.73 0.70 30.46
C LYS A 400 41.89 -0.50 30.89
N GLY A 401 40.60 -0.50 30.53
CA GLY A 401 39.63 -1.56 30.73
C GLY A 401 39.30 -2.33 29.45
N CYS A 402 38.39 -3.30 29.59
CA CYS A 402 38.12 -4.36 28.62
C CYS A 402 36.68 -4.35 28.07
N VAL A 403 35.93 -3.26 28.27
CA VAL A 403 34.55 -3.13 27.80
C VAL A 403 34.58 -2.75 26.32
N VAL A 404 34.24 -3.72 25.46
CA VAL A 404 34.10 -3.51 24.02
C VAL A 404 32.84 -2.67 23.75
N THR A 405 33.03 -1.51 23.13
CA THR A 405 31.94 -0.62 22.65
C THR A 405 31.90 -0.53 21.11
N GLY A 406 32.80 -1.21 20.40
CA GLY A 406 32.82 -1.29 18.95
C GLY A 406 33.92 -2.22 18.42
N THR A 407 33.87 -2.53 17.12
CA THR A 407 34.89 -3.33 16.42
C THR A 407 35.29 -2.61 15.13
N GLY A 408 36.59 -2.54 14.85
CA GLY A 408 37.12 -1.95 13.62
C GLY A 408 37.03 -2.91 12.43
N GLY A 409 36.99 -2.36 11.22
CA GLY A 409 36.95 -3.15 9.97
C GLY A 409 38.21 -3.99 9.69
N ASP A 410 39.27 -3.87 10.51
CA ASP A 410 40.44 -4.74 10.53
C ASP A 410 40.35 -5.90 11.55
N GLY A 411 39.23 -5.99 12.30
CA GLY A 411 39.02 -6.95 13.38
C GLY A 411 39.57 -6.53 14.74
N SER A 412 40.07 -5.31 14.91
CA SER A 412 40.48 -4.78 16.22
C SER A 412 39.27 -4.44 17.10
N LEU A 413 39.36 -4.73 18.41
CA LEU A 413 38.31 -4.40 19.39
C LEU A 413 38.54 -3.00 19.97
N TRP A 414 37.47 -2.22 20.17
CA TRP A 414 37.53 -0.85 20.66
C TRP A 414 36.60 -0.64 21.85
N GLY A 415 37.03 0.23 22.77
CA GLY A 415 36.27 0.72 23.92
C GLY A 415 36.21 2.25 23.95
N TRP A 416 35.50 2.79 24.94
CA TRP A 416 35.32 4.23 25.13
C TRP A 416 35.66 4.64 26.56
N GLU A 417 36.74 5.40 26.75
CA GLU A 417 37.25 5.85 28.05
C GLU A 417 37.72 7.31 28.00
N ASP A 418 37.64 8.03 29.12
CA ASP A 418 38.06 9.44 29.23
C ASP A 418 37.51 10.33 28.07
N GLU A 419 36.24 10.09 27.71
CA GLU A 419 35.47 10.71 26.61
C GLU A 419 36.02 10.45 25.19
N LYS A 420 36.79 9.37 24.98
CA LYS A 420 37.43 9.05 23.68
C LYS A 420 37.42 7.56 23.35
N SER A 421 37.42 7.23 22.06
CA SER A 421 37.65 5.87 21.58
C SER A 421 39.09 5.42 21.78
N CYS A 422 39.27 4.17 22.21
CA CYS A 422 40.57 3.52 22.40
C CYS A 422 40.51 2.06 21.96
N GLU A 423 41.65 1.47 21.61
CA GLU A 423 41.77 0.08 21.17
C GLU A 423 42.04 -0.85 22.37
N ILE A 424 41.48 -2.05 22.38
CA ILE A 424 41.57 -2.97 23.52
C ILE A 424 42.71 -3.97 23.30
N ASP A 425 43.74 -3.94 24.16
CA ASP A 425 44.79 -4.98 24.18
C ASP A 425 44.23 -6.25 24.84
N VAL A 426 43.64 -7.09 24.01
CA VAL A 426 42.97 -8.36 24.35
C VAL A 426 43.80 -9.23 25.31
N LYS A 427 45.14 -9.18 25.25
CA LYS A 427 46.02 -9.99 26.11
C LYS A 427 45.99 -9.63 27.58
N ASN A 428 45.52 -8.43 27.94
CA ASN A 428 45.36 -8.02 29.33
C ASN A 428 43.95 -8.32 29.87
N CYS A 429 43.02 -8.77 29.01
CA CYS A 429 41.60 -8.90 29.33
C CYS A 429 41.13 -10.33 29.66
N GLU A 430 41.97 -11.34 29.41
CA GLU A 430 41.60 -12.77 29.59
C GLU A 430 41.77 -13.29 31.05
N SER A 431 42.04 -12.42 32.03
CA SER A 431 42.52 -12.86 33.37
C SER A 431 41.82 -12.27 34.59
N GLU A 432 40.49 -12.21 34.61
CA GLU A 432 39.72 -12.21 35.88
C GLU A 432 38.39 -12.96 35.71
N GLN A 433 38.06 -13.85 36.66
CA GLN A 433 37.07 -14.91 36.45
C GLN A 433 36.13 -15.12 37.65
N SER A 434 34.95 -15.66 37.34
CA SER A 434 34.08 -16.50 38.19
C SER A 434 33.23 -15.86 39.29
N GLY A 435 31.92 -16.12 39.17
CA GLY A 435 30.92 -16.15 40.23
C GLY A 435 29.77 -17.02 39.74
N GLU A 436 29.67 -18.27 40.21
CA GLU A 436 28.80 -19.28 39.59
C GLU A 436 27.31 -19.10 39.96
N SER A 437 26.44 -19.19 38.96
CA SER A 437 25.21 -19.98 39.06
C SER A 437 25.01 -20.76 37.76
N ASN A 438 24.81 -22.07 37.85
CA ASN A 438 24.49 -22.91 36.70
C ASN A 438 22.97 -22.97 36.54
N ASN A 439 22.44 -22.34 35.51
CA ASN A 439 21.11 -22.68 34.97
C ASN A 439 21.14 -22.50 33.45
N ASN A 440 21.22 -23.62 32.72
CA ASN A 440 20.81 -23.64 31.31
C ASN A 440 19.28 -23.64 31.29
N SER A 441 18.65 -22.45 31.34
CA SER A 441 17.24 -22.35 30.97
C SER A 441 17.13 -22.76 29.50
N LYS A 442 16.37 -23.82 29.24
CA LYS A 442 15.90 -24.10 27.88
C LYS A 442 14.83 -23.06 27.57
N LYS A 443 14.81 -22.54 26.35
CA LYS A 443 13.67 -21.74 25.86
C LYS A 443 12.37 -22.56 25.96
N LEU A 444 11.23 -21.89 25.89
CA LEU A 444 9.93 -22.58 25.73
C LEU A 444 9.96 -23.42 24.46
N GLN A 445 9.17 -24.50 24.41
CA GLN A 445 9.07 -25.29 23.18
C GLN A 445 8.35 -24.50 22.08
N TYR A 446 7.38 -23.67 22.49
CA TYR A 446 6.64 -22.78 21.60
C TYR A 446 6.55 -21.36 22.15
N LEU A 447 6.74 -20.38 21.27
CA LEU A 447 6.42 -18.97 21.50
C LEU A 447 5.93 -18.40 20.17
N GLY A 448 4.81 -17.68 20.23
CA GLY A 448 4.00 -17.39 19.06
C GLY A 448 3.00 -16.27 19.27
N VAL A 449 1.98 -16.20 18.41
CA VAL A 449 0.97 -15.13 18.41
C VAL A 449 -0.43 -15.65 18.02
N ASN A 450 -1.46 -14.92 18.42
CA ASN A 450 -2.84 -15.10 17.99
C ASN A 450 -3.07 -14.31 16.69
N GLU A 451 -3.48 -15.00 15.63
CA GLU A 451 -3.74 -14.47 14.30
C GLU A 451 -5.24 -14.16 14.18
N SER A 452 -5.61 -12.94 14.55
CA SER A 452 -7.00 -12.49 14.72
C SER A 452 -7.50 -11.73 13.49
N SER A 453 -8.69 -12.09 13.01
CA SER A 453 -9.46 -11.43 11.95
C SER A 453 -10.70 -12.24 11.57
N GLY A 454 -10.58 -13.58 11.51
CA GLY A 454 -11.65 -14.51 11.11
C GLY A 454 -12.83 -14.55 12.08
N GLU A 455 -12.64 -13.98 13.26
CA GLU A 455 -13.60 -13.87 14.35
C GLU A 455 -14.21 -12.47 14.53
N PHE A 456 -13.74 -11.43 13.82
CA PHE A 456 -14.23 -10.06 13.99
C PHE A 456 -15.71 -9.88 13.61
N GLY A 457 -16.33 -8.76 14.01
CA GLY A 457 -17.66 -8.37 13.54
C GLY A 457 -18.84 -9.15 14.16
N GLU A 458 -18.79 -9.45 15.46
CA GLU A 458 -19.76 -10.27 16.21
C GLU A 458 -21.25 -9.92 16.01
N GLY A 459 -21.56 -8.63 15.82
CA GLY A 459 -22.93 -8.17 15.57
C GLY A 459 -23.50 -8.61 14.22
N ASN A 460 -22.69 -9.19 13.34
CA ASN A 460 -23.04 -9.56 11.97
C ASN A 460 -22.55 -11.00 11.67
N LEU A 461 -23.33 -12.00 12.08
CA LEU A 461 -23.07 -13.42 11.84
C LEU A 461 -24.06 -14.01 10.80
N PRO A 462 -23.60 -14.85 9.84
CA PRO A 462 -22.21 -15.19 9.55
C PRO A 462 -21.40 -13.97 9.06
N GLY A 463 -22.07 -12.95 8.53
CA GLY A 463 -21.45 -11.70 8.10
C GLY A 463 -21.15 -11.69 6.60
N VAL A 464 -20.09 -10.97 6.23
CA VAL A 464 -19.64 -10.80 4.84
C VAL A 464 -18.13 -10.66 4.86
N TYR A 465 -17.42 -11.53 4.14
CA TYR A 465 -15.97 -11.47 3.96
C TYR A 465 -15.53 -10.15 3.31
N ASN A 466 -14.35 -9.63 3.65
CA ASN A 466 -13.86 -8.29 3.29
C ASN A 466 -14.73 -7.11 3.79
N LYS A 467 -15.70 -7.35 4.69
CA LYS A 467 -16.48 -6.26 5.34
C LYS A 467 -16.65 -6.43 6.85
N HIS A 468 -17.02 -7.62 7.31
CA HIS A 468 -17.24 -7.90 8.73
C HIS A 468 -16.12 -8.77 9.33
N TYR A 469 -15.35 -9.44 8.47
CA TYR A 469 -14.16 -10.23 8.80
C TYR A 469 -13.31 -10.47 7.52
N ILE A 470 -12.06 -10.91 7.73
CA ILE A 470 -11.20 -11.57 6.73
C ILE A 470 -10.48 -12.74 7.40
N TYR A 471 -9.57 -13.43 6.70
CA TYR A 471 -8.62 -14.37 7.32
C TYR A 471 -7.18 -13.81 7.27
N PRO A 472 -6.26 -14.25 8.14
CA PRO A 472 -4.91 -13.67 8.25
C PRO A 472 -4.07 -13.75 6.98
N ASP A 473 -3.16 -12.79 6.77
CA ASP A 473 -2.21 -12.85 5.65
C ASP A 473 -1.09 -13.86 5.93
N VAL A 474 -0.99 -14.86 5.06
CA VAL A 474 0.10 -15.85 5.06
C VAL A 474 1.47 -15.18 5.02
N LYS A 475 1.64 -14.01 4.36
CA LYS A 475 2.91 -13.28 4.34
C LYS A 475 3.28 -12.64 5.67
N ALA A 476 2.29 -12.19 6.45
CA ALA A 476 2.51 -11.68 7.80
C ALA A 476 3.00 -12.83 8.70
N ILE A 477 2.30 -13.97 8.67
CA ILE A 477 2.70 -15.21 9.36
C ILE A 477 4.10 -15.66 8.94
N GLU A 478 4.41 -15.71 7.63
CA GLU A 478 5.76 -16.05 7.13
C GLU A 478 6.84 -15.12 7.68
N THR A 479 6.57 -13.81 7.74
CA THR A 479 7.47 -12.80 8.28
C THR A 479 7.66 -12.95 9.80
N THR A 480 6.61 -13.35 10.52
CA THR A 480 6.66 -13.64 11.96
C THR A 480 7.42 -14.96 12.26
N ILE A 481 7.35 -15.94 11.35
CA ILE A 481 8.18 -17.16 11.37
C ILE A 481 9.66 -16.82 11.11
N GLU A 482 9.98 -15.96 10.14
CA GLU A 482 11.35 -15.49 9.87
C GLU A 482 12.01 -14.83 11.11
N GLN A 483 11.22 -14.23 12.00
CA GLN A 483 11.73 -13.69 13.26
C GLN A 483 12.01 -14.75 14.35
N GLY A 484 11.44 -15.96 14.23
CA GLY A 484 11.69 -17.10 15.13
C GLY A 484 10.49 -17.58 15.95
N MET A 485 9.27 -17.06 15.71
CA MET A 485 8.05 -17.66 16.28
C MET A 485 7.69 -18.98 15.59
N ASN A 486 7.02 -19.89 16.30
CA ASN A 486 6.75 -21.24 15.81
C ASN A 486 5.34 -21.79 16.16
N ALA A 487 4.43 -20.96 16.65
CA ALA A 487 3.04 -21.32 16.92
C ALA A 487 2.10 -20.14 16.62
N PHE A 488 0.94 -20.42 16.03
CA PHE A 488 -0.02 -19.42 15.59
C PHE A 488 -1.44 -19.90 15.89
N ARG A 489 -2.24 -19.12 16.62
CA ARG A 489 -3.66 -19.44 16.90
C ARG A 489 -4.55 -18.66 15.96
N ILE A 490 -5.14 -19.35 14.99
CA ILE A 490 -5.88 -18.77 13.87
C ILE A 490 -7.35 -18.72 14.27
N CYS A 491 -7.85 -17.52 14.57
CA CYS A 491 -9.17 -17.30 15.13
C CYS A 491 -10.28 -17.36 14.05
N ASN A 492 -11.42 -17.96 14.38
CA ASN A 492 -12.61 -18.03 13.51
C ASN A 492 -13.91 -17.97 14.34
N ARG A 493 -15.07 -17.72 13.71
CA ARG A 493 -16.37 -18.07 14.32
C ARG A 493 -16.88 -19.42 13.85
N TRP A 494 -17.57 -20.14 14.73
CA TRP A 494 -18.33 -21.35 14.41
C TRP A 494 -19.42 -21.03 13.37
N GLU A 495 -20.15 -19.94 13.55
CA GLU A 495 -21.26 -19.49 12.70
C GLU A 495 -20.87 -19.21 11.24
N ARG A 496 -19.57 -19.02 10.96
CA ARG A 496 -19.03 -18.82 9.60
C ARG A 496 -18.68 -20.14 8.94
N LEU A 497 -17.90 -20.96 9.64
CA LEU A 497 -17.54 -22.30 9.15
C LEU A 497 -18.78 -23.19 9.03
N GLN A 498 -19.78 -23.07 9.91
CA GLN A 498 -21.01 -23.85 9.90
C GLN A 498 -22.23 -22.93 10.13
N HIS A 499 -22.94 -22.58 9.04
CA HIS A 499 -24.09 -21.65 9.09
C HIS A 499 -25.34 -22.19 9.79
N GLU A 500 -25.50 -23.52 9.85
CA GLU A 500 -26.60 -24.20 10.52
C GLU A 500 -26.04 -25.37 11.34
N LEU A 501 -26.48 -25.53 12.59
CA LEU A 501 -26.04 -26.65 13.45
C LEU A 501 -26.30 -28.00 12.76
N PHE A 502 -25.33 -28.92 12.83
CA PHE A 502 -25.29 -30.20 12.12
C PHE A 502 -25.18 -30.12 10.58
N GLY A 503 -25.21 -28.91 10.00
CA GLY A 503 -25.06 -28.68 8.57
C GLY A 503 -23.65 -28.95 8.05
N GLU A 504 -23.49 -28.98 6.73
CA GLU A 504 -22.17 -28.98 6.11
C GLU A 504 -21.46 -27.64 6.34
N PHE A 505 -20.13 -27.64 6.25
CA PHE A 505 -19.38 -26.40 6.33
C PHE A 505 -19.61 -25.53 5.08
N ASN A 506 -19.55 -24.20 5.28
CA ASN A 506 -19.54 -23.25 4.19
C ASN A 506 -18.26 -23.45 3.36
N GLU A 507 -18.44 -23.84 2.09
CA GLU A 507 -17.36 -24.19 1.15
C GLU A 507 -16.34 -23.05 0.98
N PHE A 508 -16.77 -21.79 1.03
CA PHE A 508 -15.87 -20.65 0.94
C PHE A 508 -15.03 -20.51 2.21
N ASP A 509 -15.68 -20.33 3.36
CA ASP A 509 -15.00 -20.03 4.62
C ASP A 509 -14.07 -21.17 5.08
N ILE A 510 -14.48 -22.44 4.93
CA ILE A 510 -13.58 -23.57 5.23
C ILE A 510 -12.39 -23.65 4.25
N THR A 511 -12.56 -23.23 2.99
CA THR A 511 -11.48 -23.21 2.00
C THR A 511 -10.48 -22.11 2.29
N GLU A 512 -10.92 -20.88 2.57
CA GLU A 512 -10.03 -19.77 2.92
C GLU A 512 -9.31 -20.03 4.26
N PHE A 513 -10.04 -20.46 5.30
CA PHE A 513 -9.45 -20.82 6.59
C PHE A 513 -8.39 -21.93 6.44
N LYS A 514 -8.68 -22.98 5.65
CA LYS A 514 -7.75 -24.07 5.42
C LYS A 514 -6.47 -23.62 4.71
N LYS A 515 -6.52 -22.64 3.80
CA LYS A 515 -5.29 -22.11 3.15
C LYS A 515 -4.31 -21.55 4.18
N VAL A 516 -4.79 -20.80 5.17
CA VAL A 516 -3.94 -20.23 6.23
C VAL A 516 -3.35 -21.35 7.09
N VAL A 517 -4.18 -22.29 7.57
CA VAL A 517 -3.73 -23.45 8.37
C VAL A 517 -2.69 -24.30 7.62
N ASP A 518 -2.93 -24.61 6.35
CA ASP A 518 -2.02 -25.39 5.51
C ASP A 518 -0.69 -24.64 5.27
N ALA A 519 -0.74 -23.34 5.01
CA ALA A 519 0.46 -22.54 4.75
C ALA A 519 1.36 -22.40 5.99
N THR A 520 0.77 -22.10 7.16
CA THR A 520 1.47 -22.05 8.45
C THR A 520 2.15 -23.37 8.77
N THR A 521 1.43 -24.49 8.62
CA THR A 521 1.94 -25.82 8.96
C THR A 521 2.97 -26.33 7.94
N ALA A 522 2.90 -25.91 6.67
CA ALA A 522 3.90 -26.19 5.64
C ALA A 522 5.27 -25.54 5.92
N LYS A 523 5.32 -24.48 6.75
CA LYS A 523 6.58 -23.88 7.26
C LYS A 523 7.15 -24.61 8.48
N GLY A 524 6.46 -25.63 9.00
CA GLY A 524 6.84 -26.36 10.21
C GLY A 524 6.45 -25.66 11.52
N ALA A 525 5.66 -24.59 11.46
CA ALA A 525 5.05 -23.97 12.63
C ALA A 525 3.76 -24.70 13.03
N ILE A 526 3.36 -24.58 14.31
CA ILE A 526 2.08 -25.08 14.79
C ILE A 526 0.95 -24.12 14.41
N ALA A 527 -0.17 -24.66 13.93
CA ALA A 527 -1.41 -23.91 13.73
C ALA A 527 -2.48 -24.42 14.70
N ILE A 528 -2.91 -23.58 15.64
CA ILE A 528 -4.03 -23.85 16.54
C ILE A 528 -5.29 -23.30 15.89
N ILE A 529 -6.31 -24.14 15.71
CA ILE A 529 -7.65 -23.73 15.29
C ILE A 529 -8.43 -23.26 16.52
N ASP A 530 -8.97 -22.05 16.48
CA ASP A 530 -9.73 -21.44 17.58
C ASP A 530 -11.12 -20.93 17.13
N PRO A 531 -12.20 -21.65 17.44
CA PRO A 531 -13.55 -21.11 17.38
C PRO A 531 -13.72 -20.12 18.54
N HIS A 532 -13.59 -18.83 18.22
CA HIS A 532 -13.56 -17.74 19.18
C HIS A 532 -14.98 -17.40 19.66
N ASN A 533 -15.59 -18.33 20.38
CA ASN A 533 -17.06 -18.43 20.48
C ASN A 533 -17.61 -18.38 21.91
N TYR A 534 -16.76 -18.20 22.95
CA TYR A 534 -17.19 -18.05 24.35
C TYR A 534 -18.15 -19.16 24.82
N ALA A 535 -17.90 -20.40 24.41
CA ALA A 535 -18.81 -21.55 24.58
C ALA A 535 -20.28 -21.33 24.12
N ARG A 536 -20.50 -20.55 23.06
CA ARG A 536 -21.82 -20.17 22.51
C ARG A 536 -21.90 -20.37 20.99
N TYR A 537 -23.13 -20.53 20.49
CA TYR A 537 -23.49 -20.38 19.07
C TYR A 537 -24.71 -19.46 18.95
N ASN A 538 -24.64 -18.42 18.12
CA ASN A 538 -25.64 -17.34 18.01
C ASN A 538 -26.08 -16.81 19.41
N ASN A 539 -25.09 -16.56 20.27
CA ASN A 539 -25.25 -16.14 21.67
C ASN A 539 -26.05 -17.08 22.59
N LYS A 540 -26.21 -18.37 22.22
CA LYS A 540 -26.78 -19.42 23.06
C LYS A 540 -25.70 -20.39 23.54
N LEU A 541 -25.68 -20.66 24.85
CA LEU A 541 -24.68 -21.54 25.50
C LEU A 541 -24.74 -22.98 24.98
N ILE A 542 -23.58 -23.60 24.81
CA ILE A 542 -23.46 -25.04 24.57
C ILE A 542 -24.05 -25.83 25.76
N GLY A 543 -24.86 -26.84 25.47
CA GLY A 543 -25.63 -27.60 26.46
C GLY A 543 -27.02 -27.04 26.76
N SER A 544 -27.42 -25.93 26.14
CA SER A 544 -28.79 -25.44 26.16
C SER A 544 -29.72 -26.23 25.23
N GLU A 545 -31.04 -26.00 25.33
CA GLU A 545 -32.03 -26.58 24.41
C GLU A 545 -31.87 -26.06 22.97
N ASP A 546 -31.35 -24.83 22.80
CA ASP A 546 -31.07 -24.23 21.48
C ASP A 546 -29.77 -24.75 20.85
N VAL A 547 -28.74 -25.02 21.66
CA VAL A 547 -27.40 -25.46 21.23
C VAL A 547 -26.98 -26.68 22.06
N PRO A 548 -27.43 -27.90 21.70
CA PRO A 548 -27.08 -29.12 22.42
C PRO A 548 -25.59 -29.46 22.27
N ILE A 549 -25.04 -30.22 23.22
CA ILE A 549 -23.61 -30.63 23.22
C ILE A 549 -23.28 -31.38 21.92
N GLU A 550 -24.20 -32.20 21.42
CA GLU A 550 -24.10 -32.95 20.18
C GLU A 550 -23.79 -32.07 18.96
N ALA A 551 -24.20 -30.80 18.93
CA ALA A 551 -23.90 -29.88 17.83
C ALA A 551 -22.43 -29.40 17.87
N PHE A 552 -21.90 -29.14 19.06
CA PHE A 552 -20.48 -28.82 19.27
C PHE A 552 -19.58 -30.03 18.96
N VAL A 553 -20.05 -31.24 19.28
CA VAL A 553 -19.41 -32.50 18.90
C VAL A 553 -19.40 -32.72 17.39
N ASP A 554 -20.51 -32.43 16.68
CA ASP A 554 -20.57 -32.50 15.21
C ASP A 554 -19.56 -31.55 14.56
N PHE A 555 -19.58 -30.28 14.95
CA PHE A 555 -18.63 -29.26 14.48
C PHE A 555 -17.17 -29.70 14.64
N TRP A 556 -16.79 -30.17 15.84
CA TRP A 556 -15.43 -30.61 16.10
C TRP A 556 -15.04 -31.92 15.41
N THR A 557 -15.99 -32.84 15.24
CA THR A 557 -15.77 -34.08 14.47
C THR A 557 -15.52 -33.76 12.99
N ARG A 558 -16.26 -32.80 12.43
CA ARG A 558 -16.08 -32.33 11.05
C ARG A 558 -14.74 -31.62 10.84
N LEU A 559 -14.30 -30.75 11.76
CA LEU A 559 -12.96 -30.16 11.71
C LEU A 559 -11.86 -31.22 11.83
N ALA A 560 -12.02 -32.17 12.76
CA ALA A 560 -11.04 -33.24 12.95
C ALA A 560 -10.90 -34.13 11.69
N GLU A 561 -11.99 -34.46 10.98
CA GLU A 561 -11.91 -35.18 9.69
C GLU A 561 -11.10 -34.44 8.62
N ILE A 562 -11.04 -33.10 8.64
CA ILE A 562 -10.26 -32.28 7.69
C ILE A 562 -8.76 -32.24 8.06
N PHE A 563 -8.43 -32.20 9.36
CA PHE A 563 -7.08 -31.86 9.84
C PHE A 563 -6.33 -32.98 10.58
N LYS A 564 -6.95 -34.15 10.81
CA LYS A 564 -6.38 -35.27 11.59
C LYS A 564 -5.03 -35.82 11.12
N ASP A 565 -4.73 -35.70 9.83
CA ASP A 565 -3.49 -36.20 9.22
C ASP A 565 -2.35 -35.15 9.23
N ASN A 566 -2.59 -33.92 9.73
CA ASN A 566 -1.59 -32.86 9.86
C ASN A 566 -1.17 -32.71 11.33
N GLU A 567 -0.03 -33.28 11.70
CA GLU A 567 0.47 -33.30 13.09
C GLU A 567 0.85 -31.91 13.66
N ASN A 568 1.02 -30.91 12.80
CA ASN A 568 1.26 -29.52 13.19
C ASN A 568 -0.04 -28.73 13.46
N VAL A 569 -1.23 -29.30 13.17
CA VAL A 569 -2.51 -28.68 13.56
C VAL A 569 -2.89 -29.10 14.96
N TRP A 570 -3.26 -28.13 15.80
CA TRP A 570 -3.77 -28.32 17.16
C TRP A 570 -5.21 -27.76 17.24
N PHE A 571 -6.01 -28.24 18.18
CA PHE A 571 -7.43 -27.88 18.31
C PHE A 571 -7.67 -27.17 19.65
N GLY A 572 -7.86 -25.84 19.65
CA GLY A 572 -8.35 -25.10 20.82
C GLY A 572 -9.86 -25.15 20.85
N LEU A 573 -10.46 -25.81 21.84
CA LEU A 573 -11.87 -26.24 21.75
C LEU A 573 -12.87 -25.08 21.55
N VAL A 574 -12.66 -23.96 22.23
CA VAL A 574 -13.41 -22.71 22.07
C VAL A 574 -12.68 -21.61 22.83
N ASN A 575 -12.72 -20.36 22.38
CA ASN A 575 -12.24 -19.28 23.25
C ASN A 575 -13.10 -19.14 24.52
N GLU A 576 -12.45 -18.80 25.64
CA GLU A 576 -13.02 -18.29 26.90
C GLU A 576 -14.48 -18.66 27.25
N PRO A 577 -14.76 -19.89 27.71
CA PRO A 577 -16.05 -20.23 28.32
C PRO A 577 -16.38 -19.35 29.54
N HIS A 578 -17.61 -18.82 29.63
CA HIS A 578 -18.12 -18.08 30.79
C HIS A 578 -19.65 -18.11 30.91
N ASP A 579 -20.20 -17.80 32.09
CA ASP A 579 -21.64 -17.81 32.45
C ASP A 579 -22.40 -19.14 32.27
N MET A 580 -21.69 -20.26 32.44
CA MET A 580 -22.28 -21.59 32.60
C MET A 580 -21.68 -22.29 33.83
N GLU A 581 -22.35 -23.30 34.40
CA GLU A 581 -21.78 -24.10 35.49
C GLU A 581 -20.49 -24.81 35.02
N THR A 582 -19.42 -24.76 35.81
CA THR A 582 -18.11 -25.30 35.42
C THR A 582 -18.16 -26.80 35.06
N ASP A 583 -19.02 -27.58 35.72
CA ASP A 583 -19.19 -29.01 35.46
C ASP A 583 -19.86 -29.29 34.10
N ASP A 584 -20.83 -28.46 33.68
CA ASP A 584 -21.45 -28.57 32.36
C ASP A 584 -20.48 -28.16 31.23
N TRP A 585 -19.57 -27.21 31.48
CA TRP A 585 -18.50 -26.89 30.52
C TRP A 585 -17.55 -28.08 30.32
N PHE A 586 -16.91 -28.59 31.38
CA PHE A 586 -15.93 -29.68 31.22
C PHE A 586 -16.57 -30.97 30.66
N LYS A 587 -17.86 -31.19 30.92
CA LYS A 587 -18.68 -32.24 30.30
C LYS A 587 -18.87 -32.05 28.79
N ALA A 588 -19.11 -30.82 28.34
CA ALA A 588 -19.17 -30.50 26.91
C ALA A 588 -17.79 -30.63 26.23
N ALA A 589 -16.73 -30.14 26.88
CA ALA A 589 -15.35 -30.29 26.41
C ALA A 589 -14.94 -31.77 26.29
N ARG A 590 -15.28 -32.60 27.28
CA ARG A 590 -15.05 -34.06 27.25
C ARG A 590 -15.72 -34.72 26.04
N ALA A 591 -16.98 -34.38 25.79
CA ALA A 591 -17.73 -34.91 24.65
C ALA A 591 -17.11 -34.48 23.30
N ALA A 592 -16.64 -33.24 23.18
CA ALA A 592 -15.93 -32.76 21.99
C ALA A 592 -14.61 -33.51 21.76
N VAL A 593 -13.81 -33.73 22.82
CA VAL A 593 -12.59 -34.55 22.75
C VAL A 593 -12.89 -35.97 22.30
N ASP A 594 -13.93 -36.61 22.85
CA ASP A 594 -14.32 -37.97 22.48
C ASP A 594 -14.80 -38.05 21.01
N GLY A 595 -15.49 -37.01 20.53
CA GLY A 595 -15.85 -36.82 19.11
C GLY A 595 -14.62 -36.72 18.22
N ILE A 596 -13.70 -35.79 18.53
CA ILE A 596 -12.43 -35.60 17.81
C ILE A 596 -11.65 -36.91 17.75
N ARG A 597 -11.45 -37.59 18.89
CA ARG A 597 -10.69 -38.85 18.95
C ARG A 597 -11.39 -39.99 18.19
N SER A 598 -12.72 -39.95 18.01
CA SER A 598 -13.45 -40.96 17.22
C SER A 598 -13.09 -40.96 15.72
N THR A 599 -12.63 -39.83 15.18
CA THR A 599 -12.14 -39.69 13.79
C THR A 599 -10.79 -40.39 13.54
N GLY A 600 -10.08 -40.73 14.62
CA GLY A 600 -8.67 -41.15 14.62
C GLY A 600 -7.66 -40.01 14.84
N ALA A 601 -8.10 -38.76 14.96
CA ALA A 601 -7.25 -37.57 15.16
C ALA A 601 -6.32 -37.68 16.38
N LYS A 602 -5.02 -37.42 16.17
CA LYS A 602 -3.98 -37.46 17.21
C LYS A 602 -3.41 -36.09 17.60
N ASN A 603 -3.92 -35.03 16.98
CA ASN A 603 -3.62 -33.63 17.23
C ASN A 603 -3.67 -33.31 18.74
N ASN A 604 -2.85 -32.36 19.19
CA ASN A 604 -3.01 -31.82 20.54
C ASN A 604 -4.35 -31.08 20.63
N ILE A 605 -5.05 -31.25 21.74
CA ILE A 605 -6.29 -30.54 22.04
C ILE A 605 -6.07 -29.69 23.27
N LEU A 606 -6.43 -28.41 23.17
CA LEU A 606 -6.33 -27.43 24.24
C LEU A 606 -7.71 -27.29 24.91
N ILE A 607 -7.72 -27.48 26.23
CA ILE A 607 -8.93 -27.53 27.07
C ILE A 607 -8.94 -26.29 27.96
N PRO A 608 -9.70 -25.24 27.63
CA PRO A 608 -9.89 -24.10 28.52
C PRO A 608 -10.75 -24.50 29.73
N GLY A 609 -10.60 -23.76 30.82
CA GLY A 609 -11.54 -23.70 31.92
C GLY A 609 -12.66 -22.70 31.69
N ASN A 610 -13.53 -22.58 32.68
CA ASN A 610 -14.68 -21.67 32.71
C ASN A 610 -14.37 -20.38 33.50
N GLY A 611 -15.03 -19.29 33.16
CA GLY A 611 -14.74 -17.94 33.68
C GLY A 611 -13.51 -17.33 33.04
N TRP A 612 -13.52 -17.20 31.71
CA TRP A 612 -12.44 -16.61 30.88
C TRP A 612 -11.08 -17.31 31.03
N THR A 613 -11.10 -18.57 31.49
CA THR A 613 -9.93 -19.45 31.66
C THR A 613 -8.68 -18.82 32.31
N GLY A 614 -8.87 -17.86 33.23
CA GLY A 614 -7.77 -17.12 33.84
C GLY A 614 -6.78 -18.00 34.63
N ALA A 615 -5.47 -17.88 34.35
CA ALA A 615 -4.44 -18.64 35.08
C ALA A 615 -4.42 -18.27 36.58
N TRP A 616 -4.65 -16.99 36.89
CA TRP A 616 -4.72 -16.42 38.23
C TRP A 616 -5.88 -16.93 39.10
N SER A 617 -6.98 -17.40 38.48
CA SER A 617 -8.23 -17.78 39.16
C SER A 617 -8.42 -19.30 39.29
N TRP A 618 -7.65 -20.09 38.53
CA TRP A 618 -7.85 -21.53 38.24
C TRP A 618 -8.29 -22.44 39.40
N GLY A 619 -7.70 -22.32 40.59
CA GLY A 619 -7.95 -23.22 41.72
C GLY A 619 -8.56 -22.61 42.97
N LYS A 620 -8.71 -21.28 43.04
CA LYS A 620 -9.33 -20.57 44.18
C LYS A 620 -10.75 -20.11 43.89
N GLU A 621 -11.03 -19.72 42.65
CA GLU A 621 -12.26 -19.03 42.30
C GLU A 621 -13.30 -20.01 41.77
N ALA A 622 -14.50 -19.95 42.33
CA ALA A 622 -15.61 -20.87 42.08
C ALA A 622 -16.90 -20.10 41.76
N TRP A 623 -16.81 -19.11 40.88
CA TRP A 623 -17.91 -18.19 40.56
C TRP A 623 -19.14 -18.90 39.97
N TYR A 624 -18.91 -20.00 39.24
CA TYR A 624 -19.93 -20.81 38.58
C TYR A 624 -19.96 -22.24 39.14
N GLY A 625 -20.24 -22.32 40.45
CA GLY A 625 -20.41 -23.56 41.20
C GLY A 625 -19.12 -24.05 41.88
N GLU A 626 -18.17 -24.53 41.09
CA GLU A 626 -16.90 -25.12 41.57
C GLU A 626 -15.70 -24.66 40.72
N ALA A 627 -14.50 -24.72 41.30
CA ALA A 627 -13.26 -24.21 40.68
C ALA A 627 -12.74 -25.13 39.56
N ASN A 628 -12.12 -24.54 38.53
CA ASN A 628 -11.61 -25.28 37.36
C ASN A 628 -10.66 -26.42 37.76
N ALA A 629 -9.76 -26.17 38.72
CA ALA A 629 -8.82 -27.15 39.26
C ALA A 629 -9.47 -28.44 39.82
N ASP A 630 -10.66 -28.35 40.40
CA ASP A 630 -11.37 -29.50 41.02
C ASP A 630 -12.33 -30.19 40.04
N VAL A 631 -12.86 -29.44 39.05
CA VAL A 631 -13.81 -29.98 38.07
C VAL A 631 -13.08 -30.65 36.89
N ALA A 632 -11.98 -30.07 36.40
CA ALA A 632 -11.19 -30.64 35.32
C ALA A 632 -10.77 -32.10 35.59
N LEU A 633 -10.37 -32.40 36.83
CA LEU A 633 -9.93 -33.74 37.28
C LEU A 633 -11.05 -34.79 37.34
N ARG A 634 -12.31 -34.41 37.09
CA ARG A 634 -13.45 -35.34 36.93
C ARG A 634 -13.55 -35.91 35.52
N TYR A 635 -13.07 -35.13 34.54
CA TYR A 635 -13.28 -35.36 33.11
C TYR A 635 -11.98 -35.65 32.36
N PHE A 636 -10.83 -35.29 32.93
CA PHE A 636 -9.51 -35.36 32.29
C PHE A 636 -8.42 -35.77 33.29
N SER A 637 -7.38 -36.42 32.78
CA SER A 637 -6.31 -37.05 33.56
C SER A 637 -4.97 -36.98 32.83
N SER A 638 -3.88 -37.36 33.51
CA SER A 638 -2.58 -37.58 32.86
C SER A 638 -2.46 -38.93 32.12
N GLU A 639 -3.56 -39.68 31.99
CA GLU A 639 -3.67 -40.84 31.08
C GLU A 639 -4.30 -40.46 29.71
N ASP A 640 -4.83 -39.23 29.55
CA ASP A 640 -5.41 -38.75 28.30
C ASP A 640 -4.33 -38.33 27.28
N GLU A 641 -4.30 -38.97 26.10
CA GLU A 641 -3.31 -38.67 25.06
C GLU A 641 -3.49 -37.28 24.44
N ASN A 642 -2.39 -36.51 24.40
CA ASN A 642 -2.27 -35.23 23.70
C ASN A 642 -3.32 -34.18 24.12
N ILE A 643 -3.54 -34.06 25.44
CA ILE A 643 -4.38 -33.03 26.08
C ILE A 643 -3.50 -32.02 26.83
N LEU A 644 -3.80 -30.73 26.67
CA LEU A 644 -3.24 -29.63 27.44
C LEU A 644 -4.37 -28.78 28.01
N PHE A 645 -4.18 -28.21 29.20
CA PHE A 645 -5.08 -27.19 29.74
C PHE A 645 -4.66 -25.80 29.28
N GLU A 646 -5.62 -25.03 28.76
CA GLU A 646 -5.39 -23.70 28.21
C GLU A 646 -5.82 -22.63 29.21
N VAL A 647 -4.94 -21.68 29.50
CA VAL A 647 -5.27 -20.54 30.38
C VAL A 647 -4.81 -19.22 29.77
N HIS A 648 -5.52 -18.15 30.10
CA HIS A 648 -5.20 -16.79 29.64
C HIS A 648 -4.65 -15.97 30.81
N GLN A 649 -3.78 -15.01 30.52
CA GLN A 649 -3.25 -14.12 31.56
C GLN A 649 -2.77 -12.76 31.02
N TYR A 650 -3.55 -11.74 31.31
CA TYR A 650 -3.12 -10.35 31.20
C TYR A 650 -2.54 -9.83 32.53
N PHE A 651 -1.81 -8.72 32.47
CA PHE A 651 -0.96 -8.23 33.57
C PHE A 651 -1.48 -6.95 34.25
N ASP A 652 -2.59 -6.43 33.74
CA ASP A 652 -3.32 -5.30 34.27
C ASP A 652 -4.05 -5.65 35.57
N LYS A 653 -4.83 -4.70 36.09
CA LYS A 653 -5.25 -4.67 37.50
C LYS A 653 -6.30 -5.72 37.88
N ASP A 654 -7.14 -6.12 36.93
CA ASP A 654 -8.14 -7.18 37.04
C ASP A 654 -7.92 -8.32 36.05
N TYR A 655 -6.78 -8.29 35.33
CA TYR A 655 -6.33 -9.32 34.39
C TYR A 655 -7.22 -9.47 33.14
N SER A 656 -7.92 -8.39 32.76
CA SER A 656 -8.81 -8.33 31.61
C SER A 656 -8.11 -7.98 30.29
N GLY A 657 -6.87 -7.48 30.33
CA GLY A 657 -6.15 -7.00 29.15
C GLY A 657 -6.57 -5.60 28.69
N THR A 658 -7.43 -4.91 29.45
CA THR A 658 -7.94 -3.58 29.10
C THR A 658 -7.04 -2.44 29.59
N GLY A 659 -6.24 -2.68 30.66
CA GLY A 659 -5.35 -1.68 31.24
C GLY A 659 -3.95 -1.61 30.62
N ASP A 660 -3.39 -0.39 30.58
CA ASP A 660 -2.04 -0.08 30.10
C ASP A 660 -0.92 -0.32 31.14
N GLN A 661 -1.28 -0.45 32.41
CA GLN A 661 -0.36 -0.56 33.55
C GLN A 661 -0.25 -2.01 34.06
N CYS A 662 0.95 -2.60 33.99
CA CYS A 662 1.23 -3.94 34.53
C CYS A 662 1.53 -3.89 36.04
N VAL A 663 0.50 -4.12 36.88
CA VAL A 663 0.54 -3.73 38.31
C VAL A 663 0.95 -4.81 39.31
N GLN A 664 0.87 -6.10 38.98
CA GLN A 664 1.25 -7.17 39.92
C GLN A 664 2.75 -7.43 39.87
N ARG A 665 3.42 -7.47 41.02
CA ARG A 665 4.86 -7.81 41.11
C ARG A 665 5.17 -8.71 42.31
N PRO A 666 6.00 -9.75 42.16
CA PRO A 666 6.51 -10.34 40.91
C PRO A 666 5.39 -10.90 40.02
N CYS A 667 5.43 -10.63 38.70
CA CYS A 667 4.38 -10.99 37.74
C CYS A 667 4.16 -12.49 37.61
N GLN A 668 5.24 -13.28 37.71
CA GLN A 668 5.23 -14.74 37.70
C GLN A 668 4.23 -15.38 38.70
N ASN A 669 3.82 -14.63 39.75
CA ASN A 669 2.91 -15.14 40.77
C ASN A 669 1.52 -15.50 40.23
N LEU A 670 1.10 -14.90 39.11
CA LEU A 670 -0.17 -15.17 38.44
C LEU A 670 -0.25 -16.62 37.94
N PHE A 671 0.86 -17.16 37.43
CA PHE A 671 0.94 -18.53 36.89
C PHE A 671 1.21 -19.61 37.95
N LYS A 672 1.69 -19.24 39.15
CA LYS A 672 2.21 -20.21 40.15
C LYS A 672 1.19 -21.25 40.59
N GLU A 673 -0.08 -20.88 40.69
CA GLU A 673 -1.13 -21.80 41.11
C GLU A 673 -1.46 -22.83 40.04
N PHE A 674 -1.71 -22.38 38.81
CA PHE A 674 -1.92 -23.24 37.65
C PHE A 674 -0.73 -24.18 37.43
N VAL A 675 0.50 -23.66 37.46
CA VAL A 675 1.73 -24.45 37.27
C VAL A 675 1.92 -25.49 38.39
N GLU A 676 1.59 -25.18 39.64
CA GLU A 676 1.68 -26.15 40.74
C GLU A 676 0.55 -27.21 40.68
N TRP A 677 -0.64 -26.83 40.20
CA TRP A 677 -1.73 -27.78 39.92
C TRP A 677 -1.36 -28.74 38.77
N LEU A 678 -0.75 -28.25 37.69
CA LEU A 678 -0.23 -29.08 36.61
C LEU A 678 0.80 -30.10 37.12
N LYS A 679 1.78 -29.65 37.91
CA LYS A 679 2.80 -30.52 38.53
C LYS A 679 2.17 -31.58 39.44
N THR A 680 1.26 -31.16 40.32
CA THR A 680 0.60 -32.04 41.30
C THR A 680 -0.14 -33.19 40.64
N ASN A 681 -0.75 -32.95 39.48
CA ASN A 681 -1.57 -33.92 38.74
C ASN A 681 -0.85 -34.55 37.53
N ASN A 682 0.43 -34.21 37.29
CA ASN A 682 1.24 -34.61 36.14
C ASN A 682 0.63 -34.23 34.77
N LEU A 683 -0.07 -33.09 34.73
CA LEU A 683 -0.75 -32.57 33.54
C LEU A 683 0.17 -31.63 32.73
N LYS A 684 -0.26 -31.28 31.50
CA LYS A 684 0.38 -30.28 30.64
C LYS A 684 -0.52 -29.08 30.44
N GLY A 685 0.09 -27.91 30.25
CA GLY A 685 -0.58 -26.64 30.08
C GLY A 685 -0.07 -25.84 28.91
N TRP A 686 -0.90 -24.89 28.52
CA TRP A 686 -0.71 -23.93 27.45
C TRP A 686 -1.20 -22.56 27.93
N ILE A 687 -0.51 -21.49 27.54
CA ILE A 687 -1.00 -20.14 27.80
C ILE A 687 -1.53 -19.55 26.48
N GLY A 688 -2.85 -19.59 26.29
CA GLY A 688 -3.51 -19.24 25.02
C GLY A 688 -3.34 -17.77 24.64
N GLU A 689 -3.34 -16.89 25.65
CA GLU A 689 -3.18 -15.44 25.47
C GLU A 689 -2.37 -14.82 26.61
N ILE A 690 -1.35 -14.03 26.25
CA ILE A 690 -0.74 -12.97 27.07
C ILE A 690 -0.62 -11.70 26.23
N GLY A 691 -0.85 -10.52 26.82
CA GLY A 691 -0.70 -9.25 26.10
C GLY A 691 -0.41 -8.09 27.05
N SER A 692 0.21 -7.03 26.53
CA SER A 692 0.42 -5.77 27.26
C SER A 692 0.86 -4.61 26.37
N TYR A 693 0.64 -3.40 26.88
CA TYR A 693 1.04 -2.12 26.28
C TYR A 693 2.55 -1.88 26.36
N LEU A 694 3.08 -1.03 25.48
CA LEU A 694 4.52 -0.75 25.30
C LEU A 694 5.12 0.14 26.41
N THR A 695 5.15 -0.34 27.67
CA THR A 695 5.78 0.33 28.82
C THR A 695 6.99 -0.45 29.36
N ASP A 696 7.91 0.24 30.07
CA ASP A 696 9.07 -0.41 30.71
C ASP A 696 8.61 -1.44 31.77
N GLU A 697 7.58 -1.09 32.54
CA GLU A 697 6.96 -1.93 33.56
C GLU A 697 6.34 -3.19 32.96
N CYS A 698 5.66 -3.08 31.81
CA CYS A 698 5.09 -4.23 31.11
C CYS A 698 6.14 -5.09 30.42
N ARG A 699 7.20 -4.49 29.84
CA ARG A 699 8.35 -5.26 29.30
C ARG A 699 8.91 -6.20 30.36
N GLU A 700 9.29 -5.64 31.51
CA GLU A 700 9.83 -6.43 32.61
C GLU A 700 8.83 -7.48 33.11
N CYS A 701 7.53 -7.17 33.12
CA CYS A 701 6.49 -8.08 33.59
C CYS A 701 6.30 -9.31 32.68
N VAL A 702 6.28 -9.07 31.36
CA VAL A 702 6.24 -10.11 30.32
C VAL A 702 7.53 -10.94 30.36
N GLN A 703 8.70 -10.31 30.45
CA GLN A 703 9.99 -10.99 30.50
C GLN A 703 10.12 -11.87 31.74
N GLU A 704 9.81 -11.35 32.93
CA GLU A 704 9.79 -12.11 34.20
C GLU A 704 8.84 -13.33 34.13
N SER A 705 7.72 -13.17 33.41
CA SER A 705 6.71 -14.23 33.23
C SER A 705 7.16 -15.29 32.23
N ILE A 706 7.71 -14.90 31.07
CA ILE A 706 8.26 -15.83 30.07
C ILE A 706 9.45 -16.60 30.68
N GLU A 707 10.31 -15.95 31.47
CA GLU A 707 11.41 -16.61 32.19
C GLU A 707 10.89 -17.64 33.20
N TYR A 708 9.87 -17.31 33.98
CA TYR A 708 9.22 -18.27 34.86
C TYR A 708 8.57 -19.45 34.09
N LEU A 709 7.95 -19.20 32.94
CA LEU A 709 7.41 -20.27 32.09
C LEU A 709 8.54 -21.14 31.48
N GLN A 710 9.70 -20.57 31.14
CA GLN A 710 10.90 -21.31 30.71
C GLN A 710 11.46 -22.21 31.82
N GLU A 711 11.50 -21.75 33.08
CA GLU A 711 11.87 -22.58 34.24
C GLU A 711 10.90 -23.77 34.46
N ASN A 712 9.67 -23.67 33.95
CA ASN A 712 8.61 -24.65 34.14
C ASN A 712 8.18 -25.33 32.82
N ASN A 713 9.02 -25.29 31.78
CA ASN A 713 8.71 -25.76 30.43
C ASN A 713 8.50 -27.28 30.28
N GLU A 714 8.76 -28.07 31.33
CA GLU A 714 8.32 -29.47 31.41
C GLU A 714 6.78 -29.58 31.51
N TYR A 715 6.10 -28.57 32.08
CA TYR A 715 4.65 -28.59 32.34
C TYR A 715 3.88 -27.62 31.46
N VAL A 716 4.43 -26.44 31.14
CA VAL A 716 3.83 -25.49 30.20
C VAL A 716 4.64 -25.47 28.90
N LEU A 717 4.06 -25.91 27.78
CA LEU A 717 4.84 -26.09 26.55
C LEU A 717 5.14 -24.76 25.82
N GLY A 718 4.29 -23.76 26.00
CA GLY A 718 4.42 -22.46 25.33
C GLY A 718 3.38 -21.44 25.75
N THR A 719 3.49 -20.26 25.14
CA THR A 719 2.57 -19.14 25.27
C THR A 719 2.43 -18.40 23.93
N LEU A 720 1.28 -17.79 23.69
CA LEU A 720 1.04 -16.93 22.53
C LEU A 720 0.78 -15.49 22.98
N TRP A 721 1.31 -14.55 22.21
CA TRP A 721 0.96 -13.15 22.34
C TRP A 721 -0.44 -12.86 21.79
N TRP A 722 -1.22 -12.00 22.45
CA TRP A 722 -2.45 -11.40 21.93
C TRP A 722 -2.17 -9.94 21.55
N ALA A 723 -2.11 -9.57 20.26
CA ALA A 723 -2.36 -10.40 19.08
C ALA A 723 -1.56 -9.91 17.85
N ALA A 724 -1.77 -10.56 16.71
CA ALA A 724 -1.41 -10.13 15.36
C ALA A 724 -2.65 -10.30 14.45
N GLY A 725 -2.50 -9.97 13.17
CA GLY A 725 -3.53 -10.07 12.15
C GLY A 725 -3.90 -8.71 11.53
N PRO A 726 -4.35 -8.72 10.26
CA PRO A 726 -4.35 -7.52 9.39
C PRO A 726 -5.34 -6.41 9.75
N TRP A 727 -6.29 -6.66 10.67
CA TRP A 727 -7.40 -5.74 10.98
C TRP A 727 -7.34 -5.06 12.35
N TRP A 728 -6.24 -5.22 13.11
CA TRP A 728 -6.03 -4.50 14.36
C TRP A 728 -5.77 -2.99 14.19
N GLY A 729 -5.42 -2.54 12.99
CA GLY A 729 -5.03 -1.17 12.71
C GLY A 729 -3.95 -0.69 13.67
N HIS A 730 -4.34 0.20 14.59
CA HIS A 730 -3.45 0.86 15.53
C HIS A 730 -3.55 0.38 16.99
N ASN A 731 -4.13 -0.80 17.24
CA ASN A 731 -4.21 -1.35 18.59
C ASN A 731 -2.80 -1.52 19.21
N ALA A 732 -2.62 -0.93 20.40
CA ALA A 732 -1.32 -0.82 21.06
C ALA A 732 -0.74 -2.15 21.58
N MET A 733 -1.52 -3.24 21.61
CA MET A 733 -1.06 -4.60 21.90
C MET A 733 -0.85 -5.45 20.64
N SER A 734 -1.22 -4.97 19.45
CA SER A 734 -0.94 -5.71 18.21
C SER A 734 0.56 -5.75 17.92
N ILE A 735 1.05 -6.88 17.42
CA ILE A 735 2.40 -7.08 16.88
C ILE A 735 2.41 -7.50 15.40
N GLU A 736 1.34 -7.18 14.66
CA GLU A 736 1.26 -7.40 13.21
C GLU A 736 2.41 -6.68 12.47
N PRO A 737 3.15 -7.34 11.55
CA PRO A 737 4.17 -6.69 10.74
C PRO A 737 3.56 -5.83 9.62
N ASN A 738 4.19 -4.68 9.32
CA ASN A 738 3.77 -3.83 8.19
C ASN A 738 4.27 -4.38 6.83
N ALA A 739 3.92 -3.68 5.73
CA ALA A 739 4.33 -4.09 4.38
C ALA A 739 5.86 -4.10 4.17
N GLU A 740 6.60 -3.38 5.01
CA GLU A 740 8.06 -3.29 5.02
C GLU A 740 8.75 -4.36 5.90
N LYS A 741 7.98 -5.31 6.48
CA LYS A 741 8.41 -6.33 7.45
C LYS A 741 8.92 -5.79 8.79
N ALA A 742 8.57 -4.56 9.17
CA ALA A 742 8.83 -4.01 10.51
C ALA A 742 7.71 -4.36 11.50
N PHE A 743 8.03 -4.43 12.79
CA PHE A 743 7.13 -4.86 13.86
C PHE A 743 6.91 -3.78 14.95
N PRO A 744 5.79 -3.80 15.69
CA PRO A 744 5.65 -3.06 16.93
C PRO A 744 6.70 -3.46 17.99
N GLY A 745 7.06 -2.51 18.87
CA GLY A 745 8.21 -2.61 19.77
C GLY A 745 8.21 -3.82 20.73
N GLN A 746 7.04 -4.41 21.04
CA GLN A 746 6.95 -5.62 21.86
C GLN A 746 7.64 -6.84 21.21
N MET A 747 7.73 -6.90 19.88
CA MET A 747 8.42 -8.02 19.20
C MET A 747 9.91 -8.06 19.55
N ALA A 748 10.55 -6.90 19.77
CA ALA A 748 11.92 -6.83 20.26
C ALA A 748 12.07 -7.32 21.71
N TRP A 749 11.01 -7.26 22.53
CA TRP A 749 11.00 -7.84 23.89
C TRP A 749 10.94 -9.37 23.86
N LEU A 750 10.20 -9.93 22.90
CA LEU A 750 10.01 -11.38 22.72
C LEU A 750 11.22 -12.04 22.04
N LYS A 751 11.90 -11.32 21.13
CA LYS A 751 13.04 -11.79 20.32
C LYS A 751 14.09 -12.65 21.07
N PRO A 752 14.56 -12.30 22.29
CA PRO A 752 15.53 -13.14 23.02
C PRO A 752 14.98 -14.54 23.37
N TYR A 753 13.68 -14.66 23.59
CA TYR A 753 13.01 -15.86 24.10
C TYR A 753 12.44 -16.76 22.99
N LEU A 754 12.42 -16.30 21.73
CA LEU A 754 11.91 -17.05 20.57
C LEU A 754 12.67 -18.38 20.34
N PRO A 755 11.98 -19.51 20.12
CA PRO A 755 12.61 -20.83 20.01
C PRO A 755 13.12 -21.18 18.60
N GLY A 756 12.62 -20.52 17.54
CA GLY A 756 13.03 -20.79 16.16
C GLY A 756 14.45 -20.34 15.83
N PRO A 757 15.07 -20.90 14.77
CA PRO A 757 16.31 -20.38 14.23
C PRO A 757 16.08 -19.01 13.59
N SER A 758 16.75 -17.97 14.09
CA SER A 758 16.69 -16.62 13.53
C SER A 758 18.00 -16.30 12.82
N GLU A 759 17.95 -16.14 11.49
CA GLU A 759 19.10 -15.68 10.71
C GLU A 759 19.27 -14.14 10.78
N LEU A 760 18.20 -13.42 11.15
CA LEU A 760 18.22 -11.99 11.42
C LEU A 760 18.69 -11.71 12.87
N THR A 761 19.67 -10.82 13.03
CA THR A 761 20.19 -10.40 14.35
C THR A 761 19.39 -9.28 15.01
N GLU A 762 18.60 -8.53 14.23
CA GLU A 762 17.83 -7.37 14.66
C GLU A 762 16.37 -7.50 14.21
N VAL A 763 15.48 -6.73 14.86
CA VAL A 763 14.07 -6.60 14.49
C VAL A 763 13.86 -5.15 14.05
N PRO A 764 13.50 -4.87 12.78
CA PRO A 764 13.07 -3.53 12.38
C PRO A 764 11.80 -3.17 13.14
N THR A 765 11.76 -2.02 13.83
CA THR A 765 10.63 -1.65 14.69
C THR A 765 10.00 -0.31 14.35
N PHE A 766 8.68 -0.24 14.52
CA PHE A 766 7.89 1.00 14.46
C PHE A 766 7.11 1.23 15.76
N ILE A 767 6.62 2.46 15.95
CA ILE A 767 5.75 2.82 17.07
C ILE A 767 4.30 2.74 16.59
N ASN A 768 3.56 1.73 17.02
CA ASN A 768 2.12 1.67 16.74
C ASN A 768 1.38 2.69 17.63
N LYS A 769 0.90 3.79 17.05
CA LYS A 769 0.17 4.86 17.75
C LYS A 769 -1.31 4.72 17.47
N LYS A 770 -2.15 4.56 18.51
CA LYS A 770 -3.62 4.65 18.39
C LYS A 770 -4.01 5.90 17.59
N VAL A 771 -4.67 5.69 16.46
CA VAL A 771 -5.35 6.75 15.71
C VAL A 771 -6.79 6.76 16.20
N TYR A 772 -7.15 7.82 16.90
CA TYR A 772 -8.54 8.08 17.26
C TYR A 772 -9.28 8.68 16.05
N CYS A 773 -10.56 8.35 15.91
CA CYS A 773 -11.44 9.02 14.96
C CYS A 773 -11.60 10.50 15.35
N GLU A 774 -11.79 11.39 14.36
CA GLU A 774 -12.07 12.81 14.64
C GLU A 774 -13.55 13.02 14.98
N GLY A 775 -14.44 12.18 14.43
CA GLY A 775 -15.82 12.03 14.83
C GLY A 775 -16.06 10.85 15.79
N CYS A 776 -17.14 10.95 16.56
CA CYS A 776 -17.48 9.99 17.62
C CYS A 776 -18.44 8.86 17.14
N VAL A 777 -18.38 8.46 15.87
CA VAL A 777 -19.34 7.51 15.28
C VAL A 777 -18.83 6.08 15.34
N VAL A 778 -19.39 5.28 16.25
CA VAL A 778 -19.09 3.86 16.39
C VAL A 778 -19.66 3.04 15.22
N THR A 779 -18.78 2.30 14.53
CA THR A 779 -19.09 1.33 13.47
C THR A 779 -18.79 -0.12 13.86
N GLY A 780 -17.99 -0.35 14.90
CA GLY A 780 -17.63 -1.68 15.40
C GLY A 780 -17.15 -1.68 16.85
N THR A 781 -16.80 -2.87 17.36
CA THR A 781 -16.29 -3.08 18.73
C THR A 781 -15.12 -4.05 18.67
N GLY A 782 -14.04 -3.77 19.42
CA GLY A 782 -12.90 -4.67 19.60
C GLY A 782 -13.18 -5.75 20.64
N GLY A 783 -12.38 -6.82 20.65
CA GLY A 783 -12.49 -7.90 21.65
C GLY A 783 -12.21 -7.46 23.10
N ASP A 784 -11.50 -6.35 23.28
CA ASP A 784 -11.25 -5.66 24.56
C ASP A 784 -12.42 -4.72 24.98
N GLY A 785 -13.50 -4.67 24.20
CA GLY A 785 -14.65 -3.78 24.42
C GLY A 785 -14.43 -2.33 23.98
N SER A 786 -13.29 -2.01 23.36
CA SER A 786 -13.06 -0.69 22.75
C SER A 786 -14.05 -0.42 21.61
N LEU A 787 -14.46 0.84 21.47
CA LEU A 787 -15.39 1.29 20.43
C LEU A 787 -14.57 1.72 19.20
N TRP A 788 -14.95 1.27 18.00
CA TRP A 788 -14.24 1.59 16.76
C TRP A 788 -15.14 2.32 15.78
N GLY A 789 -14.62 3.35 15.13
CA GLY A 789 -15.23 4.05 14.01
C GLY A 789 -14.55 3.72 12.69
N TRP A 790 -15.09 4.26 11.60
CA TRP A 790 -14.56 4.10 10.25
C TRP A 790 -14.60 5.44 9.52
N GLU A 791 -13.49 6.16 9.58
CA GLU A 791 -13.31 7.49 8.99
C GLU A 791 -12.10 7.47 8.05
N ASN A 792 -12.15 8.23 6.96
CA ASN A 792 -11.11 8.27 5.93
C ASN A 792 -10.68 6.88 5.41
N GLU A 793 -11.68 5.99 5.24
CA GLU A 793 -11.56 4.59 4.83
C GLU A 793 -10.66 3.69 5.70
N LYS A 794 -10.44 4.05 6.96
CA LYS A 794 -9.63 3.27 7.91
C LYS A 794 -10.38 3.00 9.22
N SER A 795 -10.03 1.88 9.84
CA SER A 795 -10.45 1.56 11.22
C SER A 795 -9.73 2.48 12.20
N CYS A 796 -10.48 3.25 12.99
CA CYS A 796 -9.97 4.15 14.02
C CYS A 796 -10.67 3.88 15.36
N GLU A 797 -10.01 4.13 16.48
CA GLU A 797 -10.60 3.92 17.81
C GLU A 797 -11.40 5.17 18.21
N ILE A 798 -12.49 5.02 18.97
CA ILE A 798 -13.30 6.15 19.44
C ILE A 798 -12.80 6.57 20.82
N ASP A 799 -12.33 7.81 20.95
CA ASP A 799 -11.90 8.36 22.25
C ASP A 799 -13.12 8.51 23.18
N ILE A 800 -13.24 7.57 24.12
CA ILE A 800 -14.37 7.43 25.03
C ILE A 800 -14.55 8.68 25.91
N GLU A 801 -13.45 9.33 26.33
CA GLU A 801 -13.50 10.54 27.17
C GLU A 801 -13.83 11.79 26.34
N THR A 802 -13.12 12.02 25.24
CA THR A 802 -13.40 13.17 24.33
C THR A 802 -14.79 13.06 23.70
N CYS A 803 -15.33 11.84 23.56
CA CYS A 803 -16.67 11.58 23.07
C CYS A 803 -17.74 11.44 24.16
N GLY A 804 -17.44 11.61 25.45
CA GLY A 804 -18.47 11.71 26.51
C GLY A 804 -19.25 10.43 26.86
N TYR A 805 -18.82 9.26 26.36
CA TYR A 805 -19.42 7.96 26.68
C TYR A 805 -19.06 7.58 28.12
N ASN A 806 -20.01 7.11 28.94
CA ASN A 806 -19.69 6.66 30.31
C ASN A 806 -19.35 5.16 30.32
N SER A 807 -18.38 4.74 31.13
CA SER A 807 -18.06 3.32 31.32
C SER A 807 -19.26 2.56 31.91
N GLY A 808 -19.76 1.57 31.17
CA GLY A 808 -20.98 0.83 31.49
C GLY A 808 -22.28 1.42 30.90
N THR A 809 -22.23 2.49 30.09
CA THR A 809 -23.34 2.92 29.24
C THR A 809 -23.03 2.71 27.77
N SER A 810 -24.00 2.18 27.03
CA SER A 810 -23.99 2.21 25.57
C SER A 810 -24.44 3.59 25.03
N ILE A 811 -23.69 4.15 24.06
CA ILE A 811 -24.07 5.22 23.09
C ILE A 811 -23.90 6.73 23.54
N ASP A 812 -23.29 7.61 22.68
CA ASP A 812 -23.17 9.13 22.62
C ASP A 812 -22.28 9.98 23.62
N ASN A 813 -21.69 11.19 23.34
CA ASN A 813 -21.12 11.89 22.12
C ASN A 813 -20.36 13.30 22.35
N GLY A 814 -19.11 13.53 21.83
CA GLY A 814 -18.38 14.81 21.39
C GLY A 814 -17.67 15.96 22.27
N ASN A 815 -16.43 16.45 21.86
CA ASN A 815 -15.77 17.84 21.81
C ASN A 815 -15.12 18.66 23.04
N THR A 816 -14.17 19.69 23.05
CA THR A 816 -12.93 20.30 22.31
C THR A 816 -12.28 21.61 22.99
N SER A 817 -11.09 22.19 22.55
CA SER A 817 -10.43 23.60 22.74
C SER A 817 -9.48 23.97 23.97
N THR A 818 -8.54 24.98 24.14
CA THR A 818 -7.75 26.13 23.46
C THR A 818 -6.40 26.50 24.27
N GLU A 819 -5.60 27.63 24.41
CA GLU A 819 -5.49 29.14 24.19
C GLU A 819 -3.98 29.72 24.44
N LYS A 820 -3.53 30.99 24.10
CA LYS A 820 -2.05 31.47 24.09
C LYS A 820 -1.57 32.94 24.54
N THR A 821 -0.51 33.63 23.98
CA THR A 821 0.29 34.84 24.52
C THR A 821 1.37 35.62 23.63
N TYR A 822 1.66 36.95 23.86
CA TYR A 822 2.09 38.05 22.88
C TYR A 822 3.53 38.73 22.79
N CYS A 823 3.76 39.56 21.73
CA CYS A 823 5.01 40.12 21.09
C CYS A 823 5.09 41.69 20.96
N LYS A 824 6.09 42.29 20.28
CA LYS A 824 6.28 43.78 20.20
C LYS A 824 6.14 44.42 18.80
N GLY A 825 6.81 43.90 17.77
CA GLY A 825 6.70 44.41 16.39
C GLY A 825 5.43 43.92 15.68
N CYS A 826 5.04 44.57 14.56
CA CYS A 826 4.02 44.02 13.63
C CYS A 826 4.63 43.02 12.62
N VAL A 827 5.89 42.58 12.81
CA VAL A 827 6.54 41.60 11.92
C VAL A 827 6.08 40.21 12.32
N VAL A 828 5.02 39.75 11.66
CA VAL A 828 4.56 38.36 11.71
C VAL A 828 5.63 37.46 11.08
N THR A 829 5.93 36.33 11.72
CA THR A 829 6.87 35.29 11.29
C THR A 829 6.32 33.88 11.53
N GLY A 830 5.01 33.76 11.77
CA GLY A 830 4.30 32.51 12.04
C GLY A 830 2.87 32.77 12.51
N THR A 831 2.07 31.72 12.65
CA THR A 831 0.67 31.78 13.12
C THR A 831 0.40 30.53 13.95
N GLY A 832 -0.38 30.66 15.03
CA GLY A 832 -0.77 29.56 15.91
C GLY A 832 -2.09 28.93 15.49
N GLY A 833 -2.24 27.62 15.69
CA GLY A 833 -3.45 26.84 15.34
C GLY A 833 -4.76 27.18 16.06
N ASP A 834 -4.83 28.31 16.76
CA ASP A 834 -6.03 28.96 17.32
C ASP A 834 -6.39 30.26 16.56
N GLY A 835 -5.80 30.50 15.39
CA GLY A 835 -6.00 31.70 14.57
C GLY A 835 -5.18 32.92 15.02
N SER A 836 -4.27 32.73 15.97
CA SER A 836 -3.44 33.81 16.50
C SER A 836 -2.21 34.08 15.63
N LEU A 837 -1.91 35.32 15.25
CA LEU A 837 -0.67 35.66 14.51
C LEU A 837 0.54 35.68 15.46
N TRP A 838 1.77 35.37 15.00
CA TRP A 838 3.01 35.34 15.81
C TRP A 838 4.20 35.97 15.09
N GLY A 839 5.15 36.55 15.82
CA GLY A 839 6.44 37.05 15.34
C GLY A 839 7.61 36.46 16.12
N TRP A 840 8.83 36.71 15.65
CA TRP A 840 10.07 36.22 16.27
C TRP A 840 11.06 37.36 16.50
N GLU A 841 11.13 37.84 17.74
CA GLU A 841 11.97 38.97 18.16
C GLU A 841 12.83 38.57 19.36
N ASP A 842 14.06 39.08 19.46
CA ASP A 842 15.03 38.70 20.51
C ASP A 842 15.21 37.17 20.66
N GLU A 843 15.31 36.46 19.53
CA GLU A 843 15.55 35.01 19.41
C GLU A 843 14.46 34.08 20.01
N LYS A 844 13.18 34.50 20.00
CA LYS A 844 12.03 33.68 20.44
C LYS A 844 10.70 34.12 19.83
N SER A 845 9.73 33.20 19.80
CA SER A 845 8.37 33.45 19.32
C SER A 845 7.51 34.23 20.30
N CYS A 846 6.59 35.05 19.78
CA CYS A 846 5.54 35.72 20.54
C CYS A 846 4.34 36.16 19.67
N GLU A 847 3.11 36.17 20.20
CA GLU A 847 1.86 36.43 19.45
C GLU A 847 1.62 37.93 19.10
N ILE A 848 0.96 38.27 17.99
CA ILE A 848 0.91 39.63 17.41
C ILE A 848 -0.45 40.30 17.71
N ASP A 849 -0.40 41.52 18.25
CA ASP A 849 -1.56 42.38 18.57
C ASP A 849 -2.15 43.02 17.30
N VAL A 850 -2.97 42.26 16.57
CA VAL A 850 -3.47 42.59 15.21
C VAL A 850 -4.20 43.94 15.13
N LYS A 851 -4.88 44.37 16.20
CA LYS A 851 -5.61 45.66 16.31
C LYS A 851 -4.73 46.91 16.21
N LYS A 852 -3.41 46.74 16.08
CA LYS A 852 -2.40 47.79 16.13
C LYS A 852 -1.79 48.11 14.76
N CYS A 853 -2.11 47.32 13.73
CA CYS A 853 -1.36 47.29 12.46
C CYS A 853 -2.22 47.63 11.20
N GLU A 854 -3.41 48.25 11.34
CA GLU A 854 -4.26 48.65 10.19
C GLU A 854 -3.65 49.78 9.32
N THR A 855 -2.65 49.47 8.48
CA THR A 855 -2.22 50.32 7.35
C THR A 855 -1.44 49.54 6.27
N VAL A 856 -1.72 49.61 4.96
CA VAL A 856 -2.97 49.74 4.16
C VAL A 856 -2.62 49.14 2.77
N ASP A 857 -3.52 48.43 2.08
CA ASP A 857 -3.74 48.65 0.63
C ASP A 857 -5.11 48.13 0.15
N GLU A 858 -5.52 48.52 -1.07
CA GLU A 858 -6.93 48.47 -1.51
C GLU A 858 -7.42 47.05 -1.89
N CYS A 859 -6.49 46.13 -2.16
CA CYS A 859 -6.72 44.70 -1.94
C CYS A 859 -6.10 44.22 -0.63
N TRP A 860 -6.86 43.41 0.11
CA TRP A 860 -6.34 42.72 1.29
C TRP A 860 -5.19 41.75 0.92
N SER A 861 -5.22 41.17 -0.29
CA SER A 861 -4.12 40.34 -0.82
C SER A 861 -2.90 41.15 -1.27
N GLU A 862 -3.04 42.44 -1.59
CA GLU A 862 -1.92 43.28 -2.03
C GLU A 862 -0.99 43.59 -0.85
N ALA A 863 -1.55 43.68 0.36
CA ALA A 863 -0.80 43.64 1.61
C ALA A 863 -0.07 42.29 1.86
N LEU A 864 -0.51 41.21 1.22
CA LEU A 864 0.13 39.88 1.19
C LEU A 864 1.04 39.68 -0.05
N GLY A 865 1.23 40.72 -0.88
CA GLY A 865 2.09 40.71 -2.07
C GLY A 865 1.42 40.31 -3.39
N TYR A 866 0.13 39.99 -3.37
CA TYR A 866 -0.64 39.47 -4.50
C TYR A 866 -1.65 40.50 -5.02
N LYS A 867 -1.67 40.76 -6.34
CA LYS A 867 -2.56 41.76 -6.95
C LYS A 867 -4.04 41.51 -6.63
N CYS A 868 -4.89 42.53 -6.70
CA CYS A 868 -6.34 42.27 -6.65
C CYS A 868 -6.86 41.64 -7.95
N CYS A 869 -7.75 40.66 -7.84
CA CYS A 869 -8.41 40.09 -9.01
C CYS A 869 -9.33 41.14 -9.65
N SER A 870 -9.40 41.16 -10.98
CA SER A 870 -10.36 41.96 -11.74
C SER A 870 -11.79 41.39 -11.73
N HIS A 871 -11.96 40.19 -11.17
CA HIS A 871 -13.21 39.42 -11.14
C HIS A 871 -13.66 39.04 -9.71
N CYS A 872 -14.88 38.52 -9.58
CA CYS A 872 -15.49 38.12 -8.29
C CYS A 872 -15.47 36.60 -7.99
N VAL A 873 -14.80 35.78 -8.81
CA VAL A 873 -14.80 34.30 -8.66
C VAL A 873 -13.75 33.84 -7.65
N ALA A 874 -14.17 33.20 -6.56
CA ALA A 874 -13.29 32.67 -5.53
C ALA A 874 -12.98 31.19 -5.77
N ILE A 875 -11.70 30.85 -5.83
CA ILE A 875 -11.17 29.49 -6.04
C ILE A 875 -10.83 28.84 -4.70
N LEU A 876 -10.34 29.64 -3.76
CA LEU A 876 -10.06 29.32 -2.37
C LEU A 876 -10.68 30.45 -1.53
N GLU A 877 -11.30 30.15 -0.40
CA GLU A 877 -11.62 31.18 0.61
C GLU A 877 -11.11 30.67 1.95
N ASP A 878 -10.22 31.45 2.55
CA ASP A 878 -9.58 31.13 3.82
C ASP A 878 -9.78 32.28 4.84
N GLN A 879 -8.95 32.28 5.88
CA GLN A 879 -8.99 33.24 6.99
C GLN A 879 -8.55 34.67 6.60
N ASP A 880 -7.76 34.84 5.53
CA ASP A 880 -7.31 36.15 5.05
C ASP A 880 -8.32 36.72 4.04
N GLY A 881 -8.93 35.86 3.22
CA GLY A 881 -10.09 36.20 2.41
C GLY A 881 -10.40 35.23 1.26
N ALA A 882 -11.29 35.67 0.37
CA ALA A 882 -11.66 34.93 -0.84
C ALA A 882 -10.61 35.13 -1.95
N TRP A 883 -9.71 34.17 -2.18
CA TRP A 883 -8.72 34.22 -3.24
C TRP A 883 -9.26 33.76 -4.59
N GLY A 884 -8.78 34.40 -5.66
CA GLY A 884 -8.81 33.90 -7.03
C GLY A 884 -7.40 33.81 -7.62
N SER A 885 -7.30 33.58 -8.91
CA SER A 885 -6.03 33.65 -9.64
C SER A 885 -6.25 34.27 -11.02
N GLU A 886 -5.36 35.19 -11.41
CA GLU A 886 -5.46 35.93 -12.68
C GLU A 886 -4.08 35.98 -13.34
N ASN A 887 -3.99 35.57 -14.61
CA ASN A 887 -2.73 35.42 -15.37
C ASN A 887 -1.68 34.49 -14.72
N GLY A 888 -2.10 33.52 -13.90
CA GLY A 888 -1.21 32.55 -13.24
C GLY A 888 -0.57 33.05 -11.94
N GLU A 889 -0.89 34.28 -11.51
CA GLU A 889 -0.60 34.75 -10.15
C GLU A 889 -1.85 34.57 -9.27
N TRP A 890 -1.67 34.32 -7.97
CA TRP A 890 -2.76 34.43 -6.99
C TRP A 890 -3.21 35.89 -6.85
N CYS A 891 -4.49 36.09 -6.57
CA CYS A 891 -5.06 37.41 -6.39
C CYS A 891 -6.19 37.40 -5.36
N GLY A 892 -6.42 38.53 -4.67
CA GLY A 892 -7.53 38.67 -3.73
C GLY A 892 -8.81 39.10 -4.43
N ILE A 893 -9.93 38.46 -4.10
CA ILE A 893 -11.24 38.95 -4.53
C ILE A 893 -11.59 40.20 -3.74
N GLN A 894 -11.95 41.26 -4.47
CA GLN A 894 -12.25 42.57 -3.92
C GLN A 894 -13.42 42.51 -2.93
N ASN A 895 -13.32 43.23 -1.80
CA ASN A 895 -14.38 43.24 -0.79
C ASN A 895 -15.75 43.77 -1.31
N GLU A 896 -15.75 44.50 -2.43
CA GLU A 896 -16.99 44.89 -3.12
C GLU A 896 -17.64 43.77 -3.96
N CYS A 897 -16.98 42.63 -4.15
CA CYS A 897 -17.58 41.39 -4.62
C CYS A 897 -18.31 40.66 -3.49
N THR A 898 -17.75 40.63 -2.28
CA THR A 898 -18.30 39.90 -1.12
C THR A 898 -19.73 40.34 -0.79
N MET A 899 -20.01 41.65 -0.80
CA MET A 899 -21.37 42.18 -0.63
C MET A 899 -22.38 41.78 -1.73
N LYS A 900 -21.89 41.39 -2.92
CA LYS A 900 -22.71 40.88 -4.04
C LYS A 900 -22.92 39.37 -3.88
N ILE A 901 -21.92 38.64 -3.37
CA ILE A 901 -21.95 37.21 -3.07
C ILE A 901 -22.90 36.90 -1.90
N GLU A 902 -22.95 37.70 -0.83
CA GLU A 902 -23.94 37.51 0.26
C GLU A 902 -25.40 37.62 -0.22
N GLN A 903 -25.65 38.46 -1.24
CA GLN A 903 -26.97 38.58 -1.86
C GLN A 903 -27.27 37.42 -2.82
N CYS A 904 -26.23 36.88 -3.47
CA CYS A 904 -26.34 35.80 -4.44
C CYS A 904 -25.09 34.91 -4.43
N TRP A 905 -25.16 33.88 -3.59
CA TRP A 905 -24.08 32.98 -3.20
C TRP A 905 -23.35 32.32 -4.38
N SER A 906 -24.06 32.04 -5.48
CA SER A 906 -23.51 31.36 -6.67
C SER A 906 -22.38 32.13 -7.36
N MET A 907 -22.32 33.46 -7.18
CA MET A 907 -21.27 34.28 -7.78
C MET A 907 -19.90 34.02 -7.14
N LYS A 908 -19.84 33.43 -5.94
CA LYS A 908 -18.59 32.88 -5.37
C LYS A 908 -17.97 31.86 -6.32
N TYR A 909 -18.81 30.97 -6.85
CA TYR A 909 -18.46 29.91 -7.80
C TYR A 909 -18.52 30.38 -9.27
N GLY A 910 -18.65 31.68 -9.53
CA GLY A 910 -18.64 32.28 -10.87
C GLY A 910 -19.98 32.29 -11.63
N TYR A 911 -21.05 31.75 -11.05
CA TYR A 911 -22.35 31.68 -11.71
C TYR A 911 -23.24 32.90 -11.39
N PRO A 912 -23.93 33.50 -12.38
CA PRO A 912 -24.71 34.73 -12.20
C PRO A 912 -25.85 34.59 -11.19
N CYS A 913 -26.40 35.73 -10.75
CA CYS A 913 -27.60 35.76 -9.92
C CYS A 913 -28.88 35.69 -10.76
N CYS A 914 -29.89 34.95 -10.32
CA CYS A 914 -31.18 34.88 -11.00
C CYS A 914 -31.98 36.19 -10.86
N GLU A 915 -32.60 36.66 -11.95
CA GLU A 915 -33.51 37.82 -11.94
C GLU A 915 -34.90 37.49 -11.33
N ASP A 916 -35.23 36.21 -11.17
CA ASP A 916 -36.44 35.74 -10.50
C ASP A 916 -36.16 34.59 -9.51
N CYS A 917 -37.22 34.15 -8.83
CA CYS A 917 -37.17 33.21 -7.71
C CYS A 917 -37.56 31.77 -8.08
N GLN A 918 -37.57 31.39 -9.37
CA GLN A 918 -38.03 30.07 -9.79
C GLN A 918 -36.95 29.00 -9.57
N LEU A 919 -37.16 28.15 -8.56
CA LEU A 919 -36.29 27.01 -8.24
C LEU A 919 -36.31 25.93 -9.33
N TYR A 920 -35.12 25.49 -9.75
CA TYR A 920 -34.91 24.35 -10.65
C TYR A 920 -34.15 23.19 -9.97
N LEU A 921 -33.19 23.51 -9.11
CA LEU A 921 -32.36 22.56 -8.34
C LEU A 921 -32.00 23.20 -7.00
N GLU A 922 -31.83 22.41 -5.94
CA GLU A 922 -31.24 22.88 -4.67
C GLU A 922 -30.28 21.79 -4.17
N ASP A 923 -29.05 22.18 -3.84
CA ASP A 923 -27.97 21.30 -3.38
C ASP A 923 -27.26 21.88 -2.15
N GLU A 924 -26.14 21.28 -1.76
CA GLU A 924 -25.35 21.67 -0.59
C GLU A 924 -24.67 23.05 -0.73
N SER A 925 -24.53 23.58 -1.94
CA SER A 925 -24.08 24.95 -2.19
C SER A 925 -25.26 25.94 -2.16
N GLY A 926 -26.43 25.53 -2.67
CA GLY A 926 -27.69 26.25 -2.44
C GLY A 926 -28.77 26.10 -3.51
N ALA A 927 -29.69 27.08 -3.53
CA ALA A 927 -30.84 27.13 -4.44
C ALA A 927 -30.47 27.68 -5.83
N TRP A 928 -30.57 26.86 -6.87
CA TRP A 928 -30.29 27.20 -8.26
C TRP A 928 -31.56 27.44 -9.10
N GLY A 929 -31.47 28.42 -9.98
CA GLY A 929 -32.39 28.67 -11.08
C GLY A 929 -31.66 28.73 -12.42
N VAL A 930 -32.35 29.20 -13.47
CA VAL A 930 -31.78 29.33 -14.82
C VAL A 930 -32.08 30.71 -15.40
N LEU A 931 -31.04 31.48 -15.76
CA LEU A 931 -31.14 32.82 -16.34
C LEU A 931 -30.42 32.85 -17.68
N ASN A 932 -31.09 33.32 -18.73
CA ASN A 932 -30.55 33.33 -20.11
C ASN A 932 -30.01 31.97 -20.60
N TYR A 933 -30.57 30.88 -20.08
CA TYR A 933 -30.21 29.46 -20.31
C TYR A 933 -28.97 28.94 -19.56
N ASP A 934 -28.27 29.78 -18.80
CA ASP A 934 -27.18 29.36 -17.90
C ASP A 934 -27.69 29.19 -16.45
N TRP A 935 -27.00 28.37 -15.66
CA TRP A 935 -27.29 28.20 -14.24
C TRP A 935 -27.02 29.49 -13.45
N CYS A 936 -27.95 29.85 -12.57
CA CYS A 936 -27.83 31.01 -11.70
C CYS A 936 -28.19 30.66 -10.26
N GLY A 937 -27.59 31.32 -9.27
CA GLY A 937 -28.03 31.23 -7.89
C GLY A 937 -29.30 32.06 -7.68
N ILE A 938 -30.28 31.49 -6.99
CA ILE A 938 -31.47 32.24 -6.59
C ILE A 938 -31.09 33.10 -5.38
N PRO A 939 -31.30 34.43 -5.43
CA PRO A 939 -30.88 35.32 -4.36
C PRO A 939 -31.58 35.02 -3.04
N SER A 940 -30.89 35.25 -1.94
CA SER A 940 -31.40 34.97 -0.58
C SER A 940 -32.70 35.73 -0.25
N SER A 941 -32.92 36.87 -0.91
CA SER A 941 -34.15 37.69 -0.84
C SER A 941 -35.41 37.00 -1.41
N CYS A 942 -35.27 35.91 -2.16
CA CYS A 942 -36.40 35.12 -2.65
C CYS A 942 -37.01 34.17 -1.59
N LYS A 943 -36.34 33.95 -0.46
CA LYS A 943 -36.84 33.10 0.64
C LYS A 943 -37.63 33.97 1.64
N ALA A 944 -38.91 34.21 1.34
CA ALA A 944 -39.83 35.10 2.08
C ALA A 944 -41.23 34.50 2.32
#